data_AF-A0A7Y2XPE3-F1
#
_entry.id   AF-A0A7Y2XPE3-F1
#
_cell.length_a   1.000
_cell.length_b   1.000
_cell.length_c   1.000
_cell.angle_alpha   90.00
_cell.angle_beta   90.00
_cell.angle_gamma   90.00
#
_symmetry.space_group_name_H-M   'P 1'
#
loop_
_entity.id
_entity.type
_entity.pdbx_description
1 polymer ?
#
loop_
_entity_poly.entity_id
_entity_poly.type
_entity_poly.pdbx_seq_one_letter_code
_entity_poly.pdbx_strand_id
1 'polypeptide(L)'
;MTRLIVGLLAGVLSLGAYAAPQTESSVQIADLEAQNVRIKTHPRTGAVRLIGAWPQAPLMVPSVNEVTRADVAGMEAVKHFGPMFGLTRPEQEMRLVAEETKRRGGSRHRYRQLHKGIPVLTGELLVNLDRYRRVISMSGEISSDLDVDARPEINRRVARRLALATVAKWYDVKKPRLRAGVPELWIVDPKILKPGDRDASLAWRVEVTDKQEPHGIRELLYIDAKSAGITMHVNLIEHAKNRRTYTANSTSNLPGTLVCDEGDPGCTAGDSEARNAHLFAGDTYDFFFDEHGRDSLDDAGQTLISTVHYSDFLCPNAFWNGSQMVYCAGLAVDDVVGHELTHGVTENTSQLLYYYESGAINESLSDIWGEFVDLSNSGGDDSPAVRWLIGEDLTSTVGVIRNMANPPAMGDPDKMSSPYYYNSSGDNGGVHFNSGISNKAAYLMTDGDTFNGYTVNGLGIGKVADIYYEAQTNLLTSGSDYADLHAALRQACQNLIGVDGITSSDCLDVQAAIDAVEMDTDPQNFHPDAPVCIGGDPPDDLFFDDLENGTSQWNFVNVSGSSTAAWILDFGYAASGEYMLWGRDSFASTDGTAEMIVDVPLPADEKPYLHFKHSFAFEASFDFETFELAYWDGGFIEYSTDAGANWSDAGPLIDNGQAYNATLYDNPANPNATHPAFGDESHGYVSTRLDLSNLKGQSVRFRWHTSTDGSVSGPFGWVVDDVRVYTCANEPPPPAEVSFSDATYSVGEAGGAATITVTRTGGGTSAFSVDYATADGSAAAGVDYIAANGTLNFTDGQDSQTFSVPVVDDGVVELDETILLTLSGESGAYLGAVPEAVLTIAENDVGDFAWIDDGVPSGAALTGNWNWVSTSPPPYSGGLAHQSILANGVHQHYFNDAAVHMPVATGDTLFAYVYLDPENPPSEVMLQWNVGGSWDYRAYWGANLINFGVDGTNSRRYMGALPVTGQWVRLEIPASFVGLEGAAVNGMAFTLFDGRATWDATGVTSVPPVPSVTFSGATYSVGEADGEASITVSRTGVASSGFSVDYATADGSAAAGVDYIATNGTL
;
A
#
# COMPACT_ATOMS: atom_id res chain seq x y z
N MET A 1 50.64 -49.89 2.02
CA MET A 1 52.08 -50.12 1.78
C MET A 1 52.67 -48.84 1.20
N THR A 2 53.27 -47.96 2.03
CA THR A 2 54.72 -47.63 2.11
C THR A 2 55.26 -46.91 0.85
N ARG A 3 55.90 -45.72 0.83
CA ARG A 3 56.61 -44.86 1.82
C ARG A 3 56.66 -43.37 1.35
N LEU A 4 56.85 -42.50 2.35
CA LEU A 4 57.34 -41.10 2.40
C LEU A 4 58.38 -40.63 1.35
N ILE A 5 58.40 -39.33 1.02
CA ILE A 5 59.35 -38.30 1.54
C ILE A 5 58.93 -36.87 1.08
N VAL A 6 59.09 -35.92 2.00
CA VAL A 6 58.84 -34.46 1.94
C VAL A 6 59.99 -33.70 1.27
N GLY A 7 59.70 -32.59 0.58
CA GLY A 7 60.68 -31.56 0.22
C GLY A 7 60.03 -30.22 -0.19
N LEU A 8 60.10 -29.23 0.69
CA LEU A 8 59.63 -27.84 0.53
C LEU A 8 60.59 -26.97 -0.32
N LEU A 9 59.99 -25.94 -0.95
CA LEU A 9 60.47 -24.59 -1.27
C LEU A 9 61.54 -24.37 -2.38
N ALA A 10 61.11 -23.65 -3.44
CA ALA A 10 61.36 -22.21 -3.68
C ALA A 10 61.68 -21.90 -5.15
N GLY A 11 60.98 -20.92 -5.74
CA GLY A 11 61.46 -20.18 -6.92
C GLY A 11 60.43 -20.01 -8.04
N VAL A 12 59.81 -18.84 -8.06
CA VAL A 12 58.85 -18.33 -9.06
C VAL A 12 59.36 -18.49 -10.50
N LEU A 13 58.55 -19.13 -11.35
CA LEU A 13 58.58 -18.99 -12.81
C LEU A 13 57.12 -19.02 -13.29
N SER A 14 56.71 -17.92 -13.90
CA SER A 14 55.40 -17.66 -14.50
C SER A 14 54.90 -18.85 -15.34
N LEU A 15 53.79 -19.45 -14.93
CA LEU A 15 52.98 -20.30 -15.79
C LEU A 15 52.27 -19.38 -16.80
N GLY A 16 52.88 -19.23 -17.98
CA GLY A 16 52.16 -18.77 -19.15
C GLY A 16 51.00 -19.73 -19.42
N ALA A 17 49.80 -19.18 -19.59
CA ALA A 17 48.61 -19.92 -19.93
C ALA A 17 48.86 -20.79 -21.18
N TYR A 18 48.64 -22.09 -21.06
CA TYR A 18 48.54 -23.00 -22.19
C TYR A 18 47.32 -22.57 -23.02
N ALA A 19 47.55 -22.00 -24.21
CA ALA A 19 46.48 -21.76 -25.17
C ALA A 19 45.88 -23.11 -25.61
N ALA A 20 44.55 -23.20 -25.57
CA ALA A 20 43.81 -24.35 -26.08
C ALA A 20 44.14 -24.61 -27.57
N PRO A 21 44.13 -25.87 -28.05
CA PRO A 21 44.37 -26.17 -29.45
C PRO A 21 43.30 -25.47 -30.31
N GLN A 22 43.75 -24.61 -31.23
CA GLN A 22 42.88 -23.93 -32.18
C GLN A 22 42.24 -24.94 -33.12
N THR A 23 40.91 -24.85 -33.31
CA THR A 23 40.19 -25.63 -34.32
C THR A 23 40.58 -25.15 -35.72
N GLU A 24 40.51 -26.02 -36.72
CA GLU A 24 40.85 -25.69 -38.12
C GLU A 24 40.07 -24.46 -38.63
N SER A 25 38.80 -24.31 -38.20
CA SER A 25 37.98 -23.12 -38.47
C SER A 25 38.53 -21.84 -37.83
N SER A 26 39.05 -21.90 -36.59
CA SER A 26 39.60 -20.71 -35.91
C SER A 26 40.91 -20.21 -36.55
N VAL A 27 41.73 -21.13 -37.08
CA VAL A 27 42.93 -20.80 -37.86
C VAL A 27 42.54 -20.14 -39.19
N GLN A 28 41.55 -20.70 -39.89
CA GLN A 28 41.06 -20.17 -41.16
C GLN A 28 40.42 -18.77 -41.00
N ILE A 29 39.71 -18.52 -39.90
CA ILE A 29 39.16 -17.18 -39.58
C ILE A 29 40.30 -16.17 -39.41
N ALA A 30 41.31 -16.49 -38.59
CA ALA A 30 42.46 -15.61 -38.36
C ALA A 30 43.23 -15.29 -39.64
N ASP A 31 43.40 -16.28 -40.54
CA ASP A 31 44.04 -16.09 -41.85
C ASP A 31 43.24 -15.16 -42.77
N LEU A 32 41.90 -15.22 -42.73
CA LEU A 32 41.03 -14.34 -43.51
C LEU A 32 41.03 -12.91 -42.94
N GLU A 33 40.98 -12.76 -41.62
CA GLU A 33 41.08 -11.45 -40.96
C GLU A 33 42.43 -10.78 -41.23
N ALA A 34 43.53 -11.54 -41.22
CA ALA A 34 44.86 -11.05 -41.62
C ALA A 34 44.92 -10.58 -43.09
N GLN A 35 44.05 -11.11 -43.95
CA GLN A 35 43.87 -10.66 -45.34
C GLN A 35 42.89 -9.48 -45.47
N ASN A 36 42.49 -8.87 -44.35
CA ASN A 36 41.55 -7.75 -44.27
C ASN A 36 40.15 -8.11 -44.81
N VAL A 37 39.76 -9.38 -44.69
CA VAL A 37 38.41 -9.89 -45.00
C VAL A 37 37.51 -9.62 -43.82
N ARG A 38 36.30 -9.11 -44.09
CA ARG A 38 35.32 -8.84 -43.03
C ARG A 38 34.67 -10.14 -42.58
N ILE A 39 34.94 -10.55 -41.34
CA ILE A 39 34.26 -11.66 -40.68
C ILE A 39 33.27 -11.11 -39.65
N LYS A 40 32.08 -11.69 -39.56
CA LYS A 40 31.18 -11.52 -38.40
C LYS A 40 30.74 -12.89 -37.91
N THR A 41 30.77 -13.06 -36.61
CA THR A 41 30.26 -14.24 -35.92
C THR A 41 28.88 -13.96 -35.31
N HIS A 42 28.14 -15.04 -35.10
CA HIS A 42 26.91 -15.03 -34.33
C HIS A 42 27.27 -15.05 -32.84
N PRO A 43 26.77 -14.09 -32.04
CA PRO A 43 27.21 -13.91 -30.65
C PRO A 43 26.91 -15.11 -29.74
N ARG A 44 25.89 -15.91 -30.06
CA ARG A 44 25.49 -17.07 -29.25
C ARG A 44 26.18 -18.39 -29.62
N THR A 45 26.23 -18.73 -30.91
CA THR A 45 26.79 -20.02 -31.39
C THR A 45 28.29 -19.95 -31.63
N GLY A 46 28.88 -18.75 -31.67
CA GLY A 46 30.28 -18.53 -32.02
C GLY A 46 30.62 -18.77 -33.49
N ALA A 47 29.67 -19.28 -34.29
CA ALA A 47 29.85 -19.58 -35.70
C ALA A 47 29.92 -18.31 -36.56
N VAL A 48 30.58 -18.37 -37.71
CA VAL A 48 30.59 -17.28 -38.69
C VAL A 48 29.19 -17.13 -39.31
N ARG A 49 28.71 -15.89 -39.44
CA ARG A 49 27.48 -15.53 -40.17
C ARG A 49 27.72 -14.64 -41.38
N LEU A 50 28.93 -14.09 -41.52
CA LEU A 50 29.35 -13.30 -42.68
C LEU A 50 30.84 -13.46 -42.95
N ILE A 51 31.16 -13.70 -44.22
CA ILE A 51 32.47 -13.51 -44.84
C ILE A 51 32.28 -12.48 -45.96
N GLY A 52 32.97 -11.34 -45.89
CA GLY A 52 32.90 -10.26 -46.87
C GLY A 52 34.29 -9.88 -47.37
N ALA A 53 34.58 -10.21 -48.63
CA ALA A 53 35.82 -9.85 -49.30
C ALA A 53 35.71 -8.47 -49.96
N TRP A 54 36.83 -7.75 -50.07
CA TRP A 54 36.85 -6.49 -50.81
C TRP A 54 36.67 -6.74 -52.31
N PRO A 55 35.94 -5.87 -53.04
CA PRO A 55 35.73 -6.04 -54.49
C PRO A 55 37.03 -6.17 -55.30
N GLN A 56 38.11 -5.52 -54.84
CA GLN A 56 39.44 -5.59 -55.43
C GLN A 56 40.25 -6.85 -55.05
N ALA A 57 39.81 -7.61 -54.06
CA ALA A 57 40.48 -8.82 -53.55
C ALA A 57 39.45 -9.91 -53.15
N PRO A 58 38.68 -10.46 -54.11
CA PRO A 58 37.73 -11.55 -53.83
C PRO A 58 38.46 -12.86 -53.50
N LEU A 59 37.80 -13.71 -52.70
CA LEU A 59 38.38 -14.96 -52.20
C LEU A 59 38.37 -16.06 -53.26
N MET A 60 39.49 -16.77 -53.34
CA MET A 60 39.66 -17.91 -54.23
C MET A 60 39.23 -19.19 -53.52
N VAL A 61 38.51 -20.06 -54.22
CA VAL A 61 38.31 -21.45 -53.80
C VAL A 61 39.23 -22.32 -54.67
N PRO A 62 40.16 -23.11 -54.10
CA PRO A 62 41.20 -23.79 -54.88
C PRO A 62 40.70 -24.69 -56.02
N SER A 63 39.50 -25.28 -55.89
CA SER A 63 38.88 -26.14 -56.90
C SER A 63 38.10 -25.40 -57.99
N VAL A 64 38.05 -24.06 -57.95
CA VAL A 64 37.15 -23.24 -58.78
C VAL A 64 37.94 -22.28 -59.69
N ASN A 65 37.50 -22.17 -60.95
CA ASN A 65 38.02 -21.22 -61.92
C ASN A 65 36.89 -20.61 -62.78
N GLU A 66 37.23 -19.71 -63.70
CA GLU A 66 36.24 -18.94 -64.49
C GLU A 66 35.33 -19.80 -65.39
N VAL A 67 35.77 -20.99 -65.81
CA VAL A 67 34.96 -21.92 -66.63
C VAL A 67 34.14 -22.89 -65.79
N THR A 68 34.36 -22.95 -64.46
CA THR A 68 33.52 -23.74 -63.56
C THR A 68 32.08 -23.26 -63.62
N ARG A 69 31.14 -24.21 -63.75
CA ARG A 69 29.71 -23.93 -63.74
C ARG A 69 29.33 -23.27 -62.41
N ALA A 70 28.43 -22.28 -62.46
CA ALA A 70 28.18 -21.38 -61.34
C ALA A 70 27.68 -22.10 -60.08
N ASP A 71 26.73 -23.01 -60.20
CA ASP A 71 26.21 -23.87 -59.12
C ASP A 71 27.31 -24.73 -58.47
N VAL A 72 28.21 -25.29 -59.28
CA VAL A 72 29.35 -26.09 -58.81
C VAL A 72 30.32 -25.19 -58.04
N ALA A 73 30.66 -24.03 -58.59
CA ALA A 73 31.51 -23.05 -57.91
C ALA A 73 30.91 -22.58 -56.57
N GLY A 74 29.59 -22.37 -56.53
CA GLY A 74 28.87 -22.03 -55.31
C GLY A 74 28.95 -23.13 -54.26
N MET A 75 28.74 -24.40 -54.65
CA MET A 75 28.79 -25.52 -53.71
C MET A 75 30.23 -25.78 -53.22
N GLU A 76 31.23 -25.62 -54.09
CA GLU A 76 32.64 -25.72 -53.68
C GLU A 76 33.02 -24.62 -52.68
N ALA A 77 32.45 -23.41 -52.80
CA ALA A 77 32.59 -22.38 -51.77
C ALA A 77 31.91 -22.76 -50.45
N VAL A 78 30.71 -23.35 -50.49
CA VAL A 78 30.01 -23.86 -49.29
C VAL A 78 30.80 -24.99 -48.63
N LYS A 79 31.44 -25.88 -49.38
CA LYS A 79 32.34 -26.90 -48.82
C LYS A 79 33.57 -26.31 -48.17
N HIS A 80 34.16 -25.29 -48.80
CA HIS A 80 35.43 -24.72 -48.37
C HIS A 80 35.28 -23.80 -47.15
N PHE A 81 34.21 -23.02 -47.08
CA PHE A 81 33.99 -22.04 -46.01
C PHE A 81 32.87 -22.44 -45.02
N GLY A 82 32.00 -23.39 -45.38
CA GLY A 82 30.88 -23.84 -44.57
C GLY A 82 31.21 -24.37 -43.18
N PRO A 83 32.35 -25.05 -42.94
CA PRO A 83 32.74 -25.45 -41.58
C PRO A 83 32.89 -24.28 -40.60
N MET A 84 33.24 -23.08 -41.06
CA MET A 84 33.27 -21.89 -40.21
C MET A 84 31.87 -21.40 -39.80
N PHE A 85 30.86 -21.70 -40.60
CA PHE A 85 29.45 -21.40 -40.27
C PHE A 85 28.85 -22.45 -39.33
N GLY A 86 29.51 -23.59 -39.09
CA GLY A 86 28.99 -24.69 -38.27
C GLY A 86 28.51 -25.93 -39.04
N LEU A 87 28.78 -26.03 -40.35
CA LEU A 87 28.46 -27.25 -41.13
C LEU A 87 29.49 -28.36 -40.88
N THR A 88 29.02 -29.59 -40.71
CA THR A 88 29.90 -30.77 -40.57
C THR A 88 30.08 -31.52 -41.88
N ARG A 89 29.03 -31.55 -42.71
CA ARG A 89 28.94 -32.25 -44.00
C ARG A 89 28.19 -31.36 -45.00
N PRO A 90 28.81 -30.28 -45.50
CA PRO A 90 28.13 -29.24 -46.28
C PRO A 90 27.30 -29.77 -47.47
N GLU A 91 27.78 -30.80 -48.15
CA GLU A 91 27.11 -31.39 -49.32
C GLU A 91 25.88 -32.27 -49.00
N GLN A 92 25.76 -32.74 -47.76
CA GLN A 92 24.59 -33.49 -47.26
C GLN A 92 23.61 -32.56 -46.55
N GLU A 93 24.14 -31.52 -45.92
CA GLU A 93 23.38 -30.56 -45.13
C GLU A 93 22.83 -29.40 -45.98
N MET A 94 23.43 -29.05 -47.10
CA MET A 94 23.00 -27.88 -47.89
C MET A 94 22.46 -28.26 -49.27
N ARG A 95 21.27 -27.74 -49.60
CA ARG A 95 20.66 -27.87 -50.93
C ARG A 95 20.51 -26.52 -51.59
N LEU A 96 20.98 -26.39 -52.85
CA LEU A 96 20.75 -25.19 -53.66
C LEU A 96 19.23 -25.03 -53.92
N VAL A 97 18.68 -23.88 -53.51
CA VAL A 97 17.25 -23.55 -53.70
C VAL A 97 17.03 -22.46 -54.74
N ALA A 98 18.01 -21.59 -54.98
CA ALA A 98 17.94 -20.58 -56.04
C ALA A 98 19.34 -20.22 -56.55
N GLU A 99 19.46 -20.05 -57.87
CA GLU A 99 20.62 -19.49 -58.54
C GLU A 99 20.19 -18.32 -59.42
N GLU A 100 20.90 -17.19 -59.29
CA GLU A 100 20.66 -16.00 -60.10
C GLU A 100 21.95 -15.46 -60.71
N THR A 101 21.92 -15.19 -62.02
CA THR A 101 23.00 -14.52 -62.72
C THR A 101 22.85 -13.00 -62.60
N LYS A 102 23.90 -12.32 -62.13
CA LYS A 102 23.90 -10.86 -61.97
C LYS A 102 24.18 -10.17 -63.31
N ARG A 103 23.59 -8.99 -63.52
CA ARG A 103 23.70 -8.17 -64.75
C ARG A 103 25.14 -7.85 -65.21
N ARG A 104 26.14 -7.95 -64.32
CA ARG A 104 27.59 -7.73 -64.59
C ARG A 104 28.43 -9.01 -64.67
N GLY A 105 27.81 -10.19 -64.78
CA GLY A 105 28.48 -11.47 -65.07
C GLY A 105 28.78 -12.38 -63.86
N GLY A 106 28.50 -11.97 -62.62
CA GLY A 106 28.61 -12.82 -61.42
C GLY A 106 27.35 -13.64 -61.13
N SER A 107 27.31 -14.35 -59.99
CA SER A 107 26.15 -15.17 -59.59
C SER A 107 25.85 -15.09 -58.09
N ARG A 108 24.58 -15.22 -57.71
CA ARG A 108 24.11 -15.39 -56.34
C ARG A 108 23.49 -16.78 -56.20
N HIS A 109 23.87 -17.49 -55.15
CA HIS A 109 23.39 -18.82 -54.84
C HIS A 109 22.79 -18.82 -53.44
N ARG A 110 21.55 -19.30 -53.30
CA ARG A 110 20.89 -19.50 -52.00
C ARG A 110 20.80 -21.00 -51.73
N TYR A 111 21.33 -21.42 -50.59
CA TYR A 111 21.28 -22.78 -50.10
C TYR A 111 20.41 -22.85 -48.86
N ARG A 112 19.65 -23.94 -48.71
CA ARG A 112 18.87 -24.25 -47.51
C ARG A 112 19.46 -25.44 -46.78
N GLN A 113 19.54 -25.35 -45.47
CA GLN A 113 19.98 -26.42 -44.60
C GLN A 113 18.91 -27.51 -44.50
N LEU A 114 19.36 -28.76 -44.50
CA LEU A 114 18.58 -29.97 -44.37
C LEU A 114 19.15 -30.82 -43.24
N HIS A 115 18.28 -31.35 -42.39
CA HIS A 115 18.60 -32.41 -41.45
C HIS A 115 17.84 -33.68 -41.84
N LYS A 116 18.56 -34.75 -42.19
CA LYS A 116 17.96 -36.01 -42.67
C LYS A 116 16.95 -35.80 -43.82
N GLY A 117 17.19 -34.82 -44.68
CA GLY A 117 16.33 -34.45 -45.82
C GLY A 117 15.16 -33.52 -45.48
N ILE A 118 14.98 -33.14 -44.21
CA ILE A 118 13.94 -32.22 -43.73
C ILE A 118 14.53 -30.80 -43.67
N PRO A 119 13.85 -29.78 -44.20
CA PRO A 119 14.30 -28.39 -44.10
C PRO A 119 14.43 -27.91 -42.66
N VAL A 120 15.52 -27.20 -42.35
CA VAL A 120 15.68 -26.46 -41.10
C VAL A 120 15.08 -25.07 -41.29
N LEU A 121 14.23 -24.64 -40.36
CA LEU A 121 13.67 -23.29 -40.32
C LEU A 121 14.81 -22.28 -40.21
N THR A 122 14.78 -21.22 -41.02
CA THR A 122 15.80 -20.15 -41.14
C THR A 122 17.25 -20.55 -41.43
N GLY A 123 17.60 -21.84 -41.37
CA GLY A 123 18.90 -22.38 -41.76
C GLY A 123 19.17 -22.21 -43.27
N GLU A 124 19.88 -21.16 -43.65
CA GLU A 124 20.19 -20.83 -45.05
C GLU A 124 21.57 -20.19 -45.19
N LEU A 125 22.22 -20.41 -46.34
CA LEU A 125 23.47 -19.76 -46.72
C LEU A 125 23.35 -19.11 -48.09
N LEU A 126 23.80 -17.86 -48.21
CA LEU A 126 23.93 -17.11 -49.44
C LEU A 126 25.38 -17.01 -49.85
N VAL A 127 25.69 -17.38 -51.10
CA VAL A 127 27.03 -17.26 -51.70
C VAL A 127 26.98 -16.33 -52.90
N ASN A 128 27.83 -15.30 -52.89
CA ASN A 128 27.97 -14.35 -53.99
C ASN A 128 29.31 -14.55 -54.68
N LEU A 129 29.27 -14.84 -55.97
CA LEU A 129 30.45 -14.99 -56.82
C LEU A 129 30.57 -13.83 -57.81
N ASP A 130 31.81 -13.45 -58.12
CA ASP A 130 32.10 -12.54 -59.22
C ASP A 130 32.06 -13.24 -60.59
N ARG A 131 32.33 -12.48 -61.67
CA ARG A 131 32.34 -13.01 -63.05
C ARG A 131 33.43 -14.05 -63.32
N TYR A 132 34.38 -14.22 -62.41
CA TYR A 132 35.48 -15.18 -62.49
C TYR A 132 35.31 -16.33 -61.49
N ARG A 133 34.11 -16.49 -60.90
CA ARG A 133 33.76 -17.54 -59.91
C ARG A 133 34.47 -17.42 -58.56
N ARG A 134 34.97 -16.22 -58.23
CA ARG A 134 35.61 -15.93 -56.93
C ARG A 134 34.57 -15.46 -55.93
N VAL A 135 34.72 -15.81 -54.65
CA VAL A 135 33.77 -15.48 -53.59
C VAL A 135 33.93 -14.02 -53.18
N ILE A 136 32.88 -13.23 -53.39
CA ILE A 136 32.79 -11.85 -52.92
C ILE A 136 32.25 -11.84 -51.48
N SER A 137 31.21 -12.63 -51.23
CA SER A 137 30.68 -12.79 -49.89
C SER A 137 29.96 -14.12 -49.70
N MET A 138 29.93 -14.57 -48.45
CA MET A 138 29.12 -15.67 -47.98
C MET A 138 28.44 -15.24 -46.67
N SER A 139 27.14 -15.45 -46.52
CA SER A 139 26.40 -15.00 -45.35
C SER A 139 25.19 -15.88 -45.06
N GLY A 140 24.83 -16.03 -43.80
CA GLY A 140 23.64 -16.76 -43.39
C GLY A 140 23.79 -17.36 -42.00
N GLU A 141 22.71 -17.99 -41.54
CA GLU A 141 22.62 -18.64 -40.23
C GLU A 141 22.32 -20.11 -40.46
N ILE A 142 22.91 -20.98 -39.65
CA ILE A 142 22.68 -22.42 -39.68
C ILE A 142 22.65 -22.97 -38.24
N SER A 143 21.88 -24.03 -38.06
CA SER A 143 21.82 -24.74 -36.78
C SER A 143 22.92 -25.81 -36.74
N SER A 144 23.86 -25.68 -35.80
CA SER A 144 24.94 -26.65 -35.60
C SER A 144 24.51 -27.80 -34.68
N ASP A 145 25.15 -28.96 -34.82
CA ASP A 145 24.98 -30.11 -33.91
C ASP A 145 23.54 -30.66 -33.76
N LEU A 146 22.74 -30.57 -34.83
CA LEU A 146 21.37 -31.09 -34.85
C LEU A 146 21.30 -32.61 -34.63
N ASP A 147 20.73 -33.05 -33.51
CA ASP A 147 20.38 -34.45 -33.23
C ASP A 147 18.86 -34.68 -33.06
N VAL A 148 18.07 -34.23 -34.03
CA VAL A 148 16.61 -34.41 -34.00
C VAL A 148 16.20 -35.74 -34.66
N ASP A 149 15.26 -36.48 -34.05
CA ASP A 149 14.59 -37.63 -34.70
C ASP A 149 13.61 -37.14 -35.77
N ALA A 150 13.83 -37.54 -37.01
CA ALA A 150 13.08 -37.10 -38.19
C ALA A 150 11.76 -37.86 -38.41
N ARG A 151 11.33 -38.70 -37.46
CA ARG A 151 10.09 -39.50 -37.55
C ARG A 151 8.96 -38.82 -36.77
N PRO A 152 7.85 -38.42 -37.44
CA PRO A 152 6.71 -37.85 -36.74
C PRO A 152 5.86 -38.94 -36.06
N GLU A 153 5.36 -38.68 -34.85
CA GLU A 153 4.39 -39.55 -34.16
C GLU A 153 2.95 -39.14 -34.50
N ILE A 154 2.70 -37.84 -34.73
CA ILE A 154 1.44 -37.35 -35.26
C ILE A 154 1.48 -37.19 -36.77
N ASN A 155 0.41 -37.63 -37.44
CA ASN A 155 0.32 -37.56 -38.90
C ASN A 155 -0.22 -36.21 -39.40
N ARG A 156 0.04 -35.91 -40.68
CA ARG A 156 -0.39 -34.66 -41.35
C ARG A 156 -1.88 -34.31 -41.21
N ARG A 157 -2.79 -35.29 -41.06
CA ARG A 157 -4.23 -35.00 -40.92
C ARG A 157 -4.55 -34.42 -39.54
N VAL A 158 -3.84 -34.89 -38.50
CA VAL A 158 -3.98 -34.39 -37.14
C VAL A 158 -3.46 -32.94 -37.09
N ALA A 159 -2.24 -32.70 -37.58
CA ALA A 159 -1.65 -31.36 -37.65
C ALA A 159 -2.56 -30.36 -38.38
N ARG A 160 -3.13 -30.74 -39.54
CA ARG A 160 -4.08 -29.87 -40.28
C ARG A 160 -5.32 -29.50 -39.47
N ARG A 161 -5.88 -30.46 -38.72
CA ARG A 161 -7.09 -30.23 -37.90
C ARG A 161 -6.80 -29.35 -36.70
N LEU A 162 -5.63 -29.54 -36.07
CA LEU A 162 -5.16 -28.70 -34.97
C LEU A 162 -4.97 -27.27 -35.46
N ALA A 163 -4.23 -27.05 -36.56
CA ALA A 163 -4.03 -25.73 -37.14
C ALA A 163 -5.35 -24.99 -37.42
N LEU A 164 -6.31 -25.65 -38.07
CA LEU A 164 -7.64 -25.07 -38.32
C LEU A 164 -8.44 -24.82 -37.04
N ALA A 165 -8.23 -25.60 -35.99
CA ALA A 165 -8.93 -25.41 -34.71
C ALA A 165 -8.33 -24.25 -33.92
N THR A 166 -7.00 -24.16 -33.87
CA THR A 166 -6.26 -23.08 -33.22
C THR A 166 -6.63 -21.74 -33.83
N VAL A 167 -6.50 -21.58 -35.15
CA VAL A 167 -6.80 -20.31 -35.83
C VAL A 167 -8.30 -19.96 -35.78
N ALA A 168 -9.18 -20.96 -35.85
CA ALA A 168 -10.62 -20.71 -35.69
C ALA A 168 -10.98 -20.20 -34.29
N LYS A 169 -10.32 -20.73 -33.26
CA LYS A 169 -10.46 -20.25 -31.89
C LYS A 169 -9.87 -18.84 -31.75
N TRP A 170 -8.67 -18.63 -32.29
CA TRP A 170 -7.94 -17.36 -32.21
C TRP A 170 -8.74 -16.18 -32.76
N TYR A 171 -9.30 -16.33 -33.96
CA TYR A 171 -10.05 -15.26 -34.63
C TYR A 171 -11.56 -15.28 -34.39
N ASP A 172 -12.06 -16.14 -33.48
CA ASP A 172 -13.48 -16.43 -33.28
C ASP A 172 -14.27 -16.62 -34.61
N VAL A 173 -13.75 -17.49 -35.47
CA VAL A 173 -14.38 -17.82 -36.76
C VAL A 173 -14.71 -19.30 -36.86
N LYS A 174 -15.80 -19.62 -37.56
CA LYS A 174 -16.15 -21.02 -37.81
C LYS A 174 -15.11 -21.68 -38.72
N LYS A 175 -14.59 -22.86 -38.34
CA LYS A 175 -13.62 -23.65 -39.13
C LYS A 175 -13.91 -23.76 -40.64
N PRO A 176 -15.17 -23.87 -41.12
CA PRO A 176 -15.47 -23.88 -42.55
C PRO A 176 -15.03 -22.63 -43.32
N ARG A 177 -14.86 -21.48 -42.65
CA ARG A 177 -14.34 -20.23 -43.22
C ARG A 177 -12.85 -20.32 -43.57
N LEU A 178 -12.08 -21.11 -42.82
CA LEU A 178 -10.65 -21.22 -43.00
C LEU A 178 -10.26 -22.29 -44.03
N ARG A 179 -9.10 -22.08 -44.68
CA ARG A 179 -8.40 -23.08 -45.47
C ARG A 179 -7.00 -23.28 -44.91
N ALA A 180 -6.61 -24.53 -44.66
CA ALA A 180 -5.24 -24.87 -44.34
C ALA A 180 -4.49 -25.36 -45.59
N GLY A 181 -3.23 -24.97 -45.71
CA GLY A 181 -2.26 -25.52 -46.63
C GLY A 181 -1.96 -27.00 -46.34
N VAL A 182 -1.06 -27.57 -47.12
CA VAL A 182 -0.60 -28.95 -46.89
C VAL A 182 0.45 -28.92 -45.79
N PRO A 183 0.29 -29.66 -44.66
CA PRO A 183 1.32 -29.73 -43.63
C PRO A 183 2.62 -30.34 -44.16
N GLU A 184 3.74 -29.67 -43.87
CA GLU A 184 5.09 -30.09 -44.25
C GLU A 184 5.97 -30.25 -43.01
N LEU A 185 6.89 -31.21 -43.02
CA LEU A 185 7.84 -31.36 -41.90
C LEU A 185 8.97 -30.35 -42.01
N TRP A 186 9.33 -29.77 -40.86
CA TRP A 186 10.41 -28.82 -40.68
C TRP A 186 11.14 -29.10 -39.36
N ILE A 187 12.44 -28.80 -39.29
CA ILE A 187 13.18 -28.73 -38.04
C ILE A 187 13.13 -27.29 -37.55
N VAL A 188 12.70 -27.08 -36.31
CA VAL A 188 12.64 -25.76 -35.67
C VAL A 188 13.71 -25.74 -34.58
N ASP A 189 14.73 -24.91 -34.75
CA ASP A 189 15.73 -24.63 -33.72
C ASP A 189 15.51 -23.19 -33.21
N PRO A 190 15.03 -23.00 -31.97
CA PRO A 190 14.84 -21.66 -31.42
C PRO A 190 16.15 -20.88 -31.22
N LYS A 191 17.30 -21.56 -31.04
CA LYS A 191 18.60 -20.95 -30.68
C LYS A 191 19.12 -20.01 -31.79
N ILE A 192 18.73 -20.25 -33.04
CA ILE A 192 19.06 -19.40 -34.20
C ILE A 192 18.07 -18.23 -34.40
N LEU A 193 16.92 -18.23 -33.72
CA LEU A 193 15.91 -17.17 -33.82
C LEU A 193 16.01 -16.17 -32.67
N LYS A 194 16.12 -16.64 -31.42
CA LYS A 194 16.13 -15.79 -30.22
C LYS A 194 17.05 -16.34 -29.12
N PRO A 195 17.38 -15.55 -28.08
CA PRO A 195 18.10 -16.06 -26.91
C PRO A 195 17.25 -17.15 -26.21
N GLY A 196 17.90 -18.22 -25.73
CA GLY A 196 17.25 -19.29 -24.98
C GLY A 196 17.86 -20.67 -25.20
N ASP A 197 17.54 -21.62 -24.32
CA ASP A 197 18.18 -22.94 -24.25
C ASP A 197 17.31 -24.10 -24.79
N ARG A 198 16.14 -23.80 -25.38
CA ARG A 198 15.24 -24.83 -25.91
C ARG A 198 15.87 -25.60 -27.07
N ASP A 199 15.81 -26.92 -26.99
CA ASP A 199 16.34 -27.80 -28.03
C ASP A 199 15.52 -27.78 -29.33
N ALA A 200 16.20 -28.10 -30.43
CA ALA A 200 15.58 -28.20 -31.73
C ALA A 200 14.56 -29.35 -31.80
N SER A 201 13.43 -29.13 -32.47
CA SER A 201 12.34 -30.10 -32.58
C SER A 201 11.88 -30.33 -34.02
N LEU A 202 11.19 -31.45 -34.25
CA LEU A 202 10.53 -31.76 -35.51
C LEU A 202 9.10 -31.22 -35.45
N ALA A 203 8.70 -30.36 -36.39
CA ALA A 203 7.38 -29.75 -36.42
C ALA A 203 6.69 -29.85 -37.79
N TRP A 204 5.36 -29.87 -37.78
CA TRP A 204 4.51 -29.66 -38.95
C TRP A 204 4.28 -28.16 -39.16
N ARG A 205 4.84 -27.62 -40.25
CA ARG A 205 4.54 -26.28 -40.75
C ARG A 205 3.19 -26.29 -41.48
N VAL A 206 2.24 -25.47 -41.05
CA VAL A 206 0.89 -25.36 -41.63
C VAL A 206 0.50 -23.90 -41.76
N GLU A 207 0.32 -23.45 -43.00
CA GLU A 207 -0.27 -22.14 -43.27
C GLU A 207 -1.80 -22.23 -43.25
N VAL A 208 -2.50 -21.32 -42.58
CA VAL A 208 -3.95 -21.24 -42.50
C VAL A 208 -4.39 -19.86 -42.97
N THR A 209 -5.30 -19.79 -43.92
CA THR A 209 -5.79 -18.51 -44.45
C THR A 209 -7.31 -18.48 -44.47
N ASP A 210 -7.88 -17.28 -44.65
CA ASP A 210 -9.31 -17.14 -44.94
C ASP A 210 -9.67 -17.69 -46.34
N LYS A 211 -10.93 -18.10 -46.53
CA LYS A 211 -11.55 -18.39 -47.83
C LYS A 211 -12.33 -17.20 -48.40
N GLN A 212 -12.74 -16.26 -47.57
CA GLN A 212 -13.49 -15.07 -47.96
C GLN A 212 -12.63 -13.84 -47.69
N GLU A 213 -12.30 -13.07 -48.73
CA GLU A 213 -11.65 -11.75 -48.57
C GLU A 213 -12.77 -10.74 -48.27
N PRO A 214 -12.74 -10.10 -47.08
CA PRO A 214 -11.77 -9.03 -46.85
C PRO A 214 -10.91 -9.09 -45.56
N HIS A 215 -11.07 -10.06 -44.65
CA HIS A 215 -10.55 -9.95 -43.27
C HIS A 215 -9.11 -10.44 -43.00
N GLY A 216 -8.23 -10.47 -44.00
CA GLY A 216 -6.77 -10.54 -43.73
C GLY A 216 -6.22 -11.70 -42.87
N ILE A 217 -6.85 -12.88 -42.75
CA ILE A 217 -6.27 -13.99 -41.97
C ILE A 217 -5.24 -14.76 -42.80
N ARG A 218 -4.00 -14.81 -42.32
CA ARG A 218 -2.92 -15.63 -42.89
C ARG A 218 -1.91 -16.05 -41.82
N GLU A 219 -2.20 -17.14 -41.14
CA GLU A 219 -1.37 -17.69 -40.07
C GLU A 219 -0.40 -18.76 -40.55
N LEU A 220 0.74 -18.87 -39.89
CA LEU A 220 1.71 -19.94 -40.07
C LEU A 220 2.02 -20.61 -38.73
N LEU A 221 1.58 -21.87 -38.59
CA LEU A 221 1.75 -22.65 -37.38
C LEU A 221 2.85 -23.70 -37.56
N TYR A 222 3.66 -23.89 -36.53
CA TYR A 222 4.58 -25.01 -36.38
C TYR A 222 4.10 -25.87 -35.21
N ILE A 223 3.63 -27.07 -35.52
CA ILE A 223 3.03 -27.98 -34.55
C ILE A 223 4.02 -29.11 -34.28
N ASP A 224 4.44 -29.32 -33.04
CA ASP A 224 5.36 -30.39 -32.68
C ASP A 224 4.86 -31.73 -33.22
N ALA A 225 5.70 -32.40 -34.00
CA ALA A 225 5.33 -33.59 -34.73
C ALA A 225 5.28 -34.85 -33.84
N LYS A 226 5.60 -34.72 -32.55
CA LYS A 226 5.49 -35.77 -31.54
C LYS A 226 4.38 -35.47 -30.53
N SER A 227 4.43 -34.33 -29.86
CA SER A 227 3.53 -33.97 -28.75
C SER A 227 2.20 -33.33 -29.20
N ALA A 228 2.11 -32.87 -30.45
CA ALA A 228 0.99 -32.08 -30.97
C ALA A 228 0.82 -30.68 -30.36
N GLY A 229 1.79 -30.20 -29.57
CA GLY A 229 1.82 -28.82 -29.07
C GLY A 229 2.10 -27.80 -30.18
N ILE A 230 1.59 -26.58 -30.05
CA ILE A 230 1.96 -25.48 -30.95
C ILE A 230 3.33 -24.95 -30.48
N THR A 231 4.35 -25.15 -31.30
CA THR A 231 5.74 -24.70 -31.00
C THR A 231 5.99 -23.27 -31.46
N MET A 232 5.25 -22.80 -32.46
CA MET A 232 5.30 -21.44 -32.97
C MET A 232 4.02 -21.12 -33.75
N HIS A 233 3.49 -19.90 -33.61
CA HIS A 233 2.35 -19.37 -34.33
C HIS A 233 2.77 -17.99 -34.86
N VAL A 234 2.69 -17.77 -36.17
CA VAL A 234 3.19 -16.55 -36.82
C VAL A 234 2.10 -15.98 -37.73
N ASN A 235 1.63 -14.78 -37.42
CA ASN A 235 0.74 -14.03 -38.30
C ASN A 235 1.58 -13.50 -39.49
N LEU A 236 1.17 -13.80 -40.72
CA LEU A 236 1.83 -13.33 -41.95
C LEU A 236 1.17 -12.08 -42.55
N ILE A 237 0.21 -11.51 -41.83
CA ILE A 237 -0.44 -10.20 -42.04
C ILE A 237 -0.33 -9.47 -40.70
N GLU A 238 0.90 -9.12 -40.37
CA GLU A 238 1.41 -8.79 -39.02
C GLU A 238 0.86 -7.47 -38.44
N HIS A 239 0.23 -6.60 -39.24
CA HIS A 239 -0.12 -5.23 -38.83
C HIS A 239 -1.45 -4.74 -39.43
N ALA A 240 -2.41 -5.64 -39.63
CA ALA A 240 -3.71 -5.23 -40.13
C ALA A 240 -4.61 -4.85 -38.95
N LYS A 241 -4.66 -3.55 -38.63
CA LYS A 241 -5.71 -2.94 -37.82
C LYS A 241 -7.06 -3.59 -38.15
N ASN A 242 -7.72 -4.13 -37.14
CA ASN A 242 -8.95 -4.91 -37.29
C ASN A 242 -9.97 -4.50 -36.24
N ARG A 243 -10.83 -3.56 -36.59
CA ARG A 243 -11.88 -3.01 -35.74
C ARG A 243 -13.24 -3.54 -36.12
N ARG A 244 -14.10 -3.70 -35.11
CA ARG A 244 -15.53 -3.99 -35.27
C ARG A 244 -16.33 -3.20 -34.27
N THR A 245 -17.24 -2.36 -34.76
CA THR A 245 -18.11 -1.56 -33.91
C THR A 245 -19.54 -2.04 -34.03
N TYR A 246 -20.19 -2.20 -32.88
CA TYR A 246 -21.53 -2.70 -32.71
C TYR A 246 -22.39 -1.66 -31.99
N THR A 247 -23.71 -1.81 -32.09
CA THR A 247 -24.69 -1.09 -31.26
C THR A 247 -25.46 -2.07 -30.39
N ALA A 248 -25.60 -1.76 -29.11
CA ALA A 248 -26.48 -2.48 -28.19
C ALA A 248 -27.95 -2.05 -28.33
N ASN A 249 -28.26 -1.06 -29.17
CA ASN A 249 -29.61 -0.51 -29.41
C ASN A 249 -30.35 -0.11 -28.12
N SER A 250 -29.65 0.55 -27.20
CA SER A 250 -30.19 0.96 -25.89
C SER A 250 -30.67 -0.24 -25.06
N THR A 251 -29.91 -1.34 -25.09
CA THR A 251 -30.10 -2.53 -24.25
C THR A 251 -28.76 -2.91 -23.60
N SER A 252 -28.78 -3.92 -22.73
CA SER A 252 -27.57 -4.47 -22.12
C SER A 252 -26.97 -5.68 -22.87
N ASN A 253 -27.45 -5.99 -24.09
CA ASN A 253 -26.97 -7.14 -24.86
C ASN A 253 -25.66 -6.84 -25.58
N LEU A 254 -24.60 -7.60 -25.27
CA LEU A 254 -23.28 -7.50 -25.90
C LEU A 254 -22.98 -8.69 -26.83
N PRO A 255 -22.19 -8.49 -27.92
CA PRO A 255 -21.74 -7.20 -28.43
C PRO A 255 -22.87 -6.41 -29.13
N GLY A 256 -24.04 -7.01 -29.35
CA GLY A 256 -25.16 -6.38 -30.04
C GLY A 256 -25.14 -6.61 -31.55
N THR A 257 -25.50 -5.59 -32.33
CA THR A 257 -25.59 -5.67 -33.80
C THR A 257 -24.41 -4.95 -34.45
N LEU A 258 -23.69 -5.64 -35.35
CA LEU A 258 -22.55 -5.07 -36.07
C LEU A 258 -23.00 -3.86 -36.92
N VAL A 259 -22.30 -2.74 -36.78
CA VAL A 259 -22.55 -1.48 -37.50
C VAL A 259 -21.50 -1.27 -38.59
N CYS A 260 -20.21 -1.38 -38.24
CA CYS A 260 -19.10 -1.18 -39.15
C CYS A 260 -17.89 -2.05 -38.75
N ASP A 261 -17.07 -2.39 -39.74
CA ASP A 261 -15.83 -3.14 -39.61
C ASP A 261 -14.82 -2.61 -40.65
N GLU A 262 -13.67 -3.26 -40.84
CA GLU A 262 -12.69 -2.82 -41.85
C GLU A 262 -13.19 -2.82 -43.31
N GLY A 263 -14.40 -3.35 -43.59
CA GLY A 263 -15.09 -3.14 -44.87
C GLY A 263 -15.70 -1.74 -45.03
N ASP A 264 -15.87 -1.00 -43.93
CA ASP A 264 -16.33 0.38 -43.82
C ASP A 264 -15.49 1.13 -42.76
N PRO A 265 -14.19 1.38 -43.02
CA PRO A 265 -13.23 1.89 -42.02
C PRO A 265 -13.52 3.32 -41.55
N GLY A 266 -14.41 4.04 -42.23
CA GLY A 266 -14.91 5.36 -41.80
C GLY A 266 -16.22 5.30 -41.01
N CYS A 267 -16.69 4.09 -40.70
CA CYS A 267 -17.99 3.80 -40.08
C CYS A 267 -19.13 4.64 -40.65
N THR A 268 -19.25 4.68 -41.98
CA THR A 268 -20.25 5.49 -42.67
C THR A 268 -21.68 5.00 -42.45
N ALA A 269 -21.85 3.72 -42.11
CA ALA A 269 -23.14 3.13 -41.75
C ALA A 269 -23.61 3.42 -40.31
N GLY A 270 -22.71 3.89 -39.43
CA GLY A 270 -23.01 4.23 -38.04
C GLY A 270 -23.47 5.67 -37.82
N ASP A 271 -24.04 5.93 -36.65
CA ASP A 271 -24.25 7.30 -36.16
C ASP A 271 -22.94 7.91 -35.66
N SER A 272 -22.99 9.13 -35.12
CA SER A 272 -21.79 9.84 -34.66
C SER A 272 -21.04 9.09 -33.56
N GLU A 273 -21.76 8.46 -32.64
CA GLU A 273 -21.14 7.73 -31.53
C GLU A 273 -20.47 6.43 -32.00
N ALA A 274 -21.15 5.64 -32.83
CA ALA A 274 -20.55 4.46 -33.45
C ALA A 274 -19.33 4.84 -34.31
N ARG A 275 -19.37 5.99 -34.96
CA ARG A 275 -18.24 6.50 -35.74
C ARG A 275 -17.06 6.89 -34.87
N ASN A 276 -17.29 7.65 -33.80
CA ASN A 276 -16.24 8.04 -32.86
C ASN A 276 -15.57 6.80 -32.27
N ALA A 277 -16.35 5.88 -31.71
CA ALA A 277 -15.83 4.61 -31.16
C ALA A 277 -14.99 3.83 -32.18
N HIS A 278 -15.36 3.85 -33.47
CA HIS A 278 -14.60 3.15 -34.52
C HIS A 278 -13.32 3.88 -34.93
N LEU A 279 -13.36 5.20 -35.05
CA LEU A 279 -12.22 6.00 -35.48
C LEU A 279 -11.18 6.07 -34.37
N PHE A 280 -11.58 6.43 -33.15
CA PHE A 280 -10.68 6.55 -32.01
C PHE A 280 -10.07 5.22 -31.60
N ALA A 281 -10.79 4.09 -31.70
CA ALA A 281 -10.17 2.78 -31.54
C ALA A 281 -9.08 2.50 -32.59
N GLY A 282 -9.19 3.13 -33.76
CA GLY A 282 -8.14 3.10 -34.76
C GLY A 282 -6.97 4.03 -34.44
N ASP A 283 -7.23 5.19 -33.88
CA ASP A 283 -6.19 6.15 -33.48
C ASP A 283 -5.36 5.58 -32.31
N THR A 284 -6.01 4.92 -31.34
CA THR A 284 -5.32 4.17 -30.28
C THR A 284 -4.44 3.04 -30.84
N TYR A 285 -4.94 2.25 -31.80
CA TYR A 285 -4.11 1.24 -32.47
C TYR A 285 -2.89 1.87 -33.14
N ASP A 286 -3.08 2.95 -33.90
CA ASP A 286 -1.99 3.60 -34.63
C ASP A 286 -0.96 4.18 -33.66
N PHE A 287 -1.38 4.78 -32.55
CA PHE A 287 -0.47 5.30 -31.53
C PHE A 287 0.46 4.19 -30.98
N PHE A 288 -0.11 3.10 -30.44
CA PHE A 288 0.68 1.99 -29.90
C PHE A 288 1.54 1.30 -30.97
N PHE A 289 1.04 1.21 -32.19
CA PHE A 289 1.77 0.58 -33.29
C PHE A 289 2.92 1.44 -33.80
N ASP A 290 2.67 2.72 -34.06
CA ASP A 290 3.66 3.63 -34.63
C ASP A 290 4.73 4.03 -33.60
N GLU A 291 4.36 4.23 -32.33
CA GLU A 291 5.28 4.62 -31.26
C GLU A 291 6.06 3.42 -30.72
N HIS A 292 5.40 2.28 -30.45
CA HIS A 292 6.01 1.16 -29.73
C HIS A 292 6.11 -0.14 -30.54
N GLY A 293 5.61 -0.17 -31.78
CA GLY A 293 5.60 -1.37 -32.61
C GLY A 293 4.64 -2.46 -32.11
N ARG A 294 3.72 -2.13 -31.19
CA ARG A 294 2.80 -3.08 -30.57
C ARG A 294 1.61 -3.38 -31.50
N ASP A 295 1.40 -4.65 -31.85
CA ASP A 295 0.26 -5.03 -32.69
C ASP A 295 -1.01 -5.29 -31.86
N SER A 296 -1.81 -4.24 -31.64
CA SER A 296 -3.07 -4.29 -30.87
C SER A 296 -2.89 -4.56 -29.37
N LEU A 297 -3.99 -4.86 -28.68
CA LEU A 297 -4.02 -4.98 -27.22
C LEU A 297 -3.19 -6.16 -26.67
N ASP A 298 -3.05 -7.25 -27.44
CA ASP A 298 -2.33 -8.47 -27.04
C ASP A 298 -0.94 -8.63 -27.68
N ASP A 299 -0.48 -7.61 -28.42
CA ASP A 299 0.72 -7.66 -29.26
C ASP A 299 0.70 -8.78 -30.33
N ALA A 300 -0.51 -9.24 -30.69
CA ALA A 300 -0.72 -10.31 -31.67
C ALA A 300 -1.94 -10.06 -32.58
N GLY A 301 -2.35 -8.80 -32.73
CA GLY A 301 -3.36 -8.36 -33.68
C GLY A 301 -4.78 -8.68 -33.24
N GLN A 302 -5.06 -8.67 -31.93
CA GLN A 302 -6.40 -8.79 -31.38
C GLN A 302 -7.39 -7.86 -32.10
N THR A 303 -8.60 -8.38 -32.38
CA THR A 303 -9.68 -7.56 -32.95
C THR A 303 -10.18 -6.57 -31.91
N LEU A 304 -10.18 -5.28 -32.24
CA LEU A 304 -10.73 -4.24 -31.38
C LEU A 304 -12.25 -4.21 -31.54
N ILE A 305 -12.97 -4.57 -30.48
CA ILE A 305 -14.44 -4.63 -30.49
C ILE A 305 -14.98 -3.49 -29.63
N SER A 306 -15.80 -2.63 -30.22
CA SER A 306 -16.49 -1.53 -29.53
C SER A 306 -17.99 -1.73 -29.59
N THR A 307 -18.71 -1.53 -28.49
CA THR A 307 -20.19 -1.52 -28.47
C THR A 307 -20.71 -0.21 -27.90
N VAL A 308 -21.43 0.56 -28.73
CA VAL A 308 -22.06 1.83 -28.34
C VAL A 308 -23.55 1.67 -28.02
N HIS A 309 -24.18 2.70 -27.45
CA HIS A 309 -25.59 2.71 -27.05
C HIS A 309 -25.95 1.62 -26.04
N TYR A 310 -25.03 1.31 -25.14
CA TYR A 310 -25.31 0.41 -24.01
C TYR A 310 -26.26 1.11 -23.02
N SER A 311 -27.17 0.33 -22.42
CA SER A 311 -28.10 0.84 -21.42
C SER A 311 -28.40 -0.23 -20.38
N ASP A 312 -27.92 -0.01 -19.17
CA ASP A 312 -28.26 -0.77 -17.96
C ASP A 312 -28.09 0.09 -16.70
N PHE A 313 -28.18 -0.50 -15.50
CA PHE A 313 -27.96 0.15 -14.22
C PHE A 313 -26.55 0.73 -14.04
N LEU A 314 -25.59 0.32 -14.87
CA LEU A 314 -24.22 0.83 -14.90
C LEU A 314 -24.10 2.19 -15.61
N CYS A 315 -25.15 2.67 -16.30
CA CYS A 315 -25.07 3.96 -17.00
C CYS A 315 -25.37 5.15 -16.07
N PRO A 316 -24.65 6.28 -16.23
CA PRO A 316 -23.65 6.56 -17.27
C PRO A 316 -22.25 5.99 -16.92
N ASN A 317 -21.68 5.14 -17.80
CA ASN A 317 -20.30 4.67 -17.69
C ASN A 317 -19.76 4.12 -19.04
N ALA A 318 -18.44 4.07 -19.20
CA ALA A 318 -17.75 3.29 -20.21
C ALA A 318 -16.89 2.22 -19.49
N PHE A 319 -16.62 1.09 -20.15
CA PHE A 319 -15.77 0.04 -19.54
C PHE A 319 -15.20 -0.95 -20.56
N TRP A 320 -13.99 -1.44 -20.30
CA TRP A 320 -13.44 -2.70 -20.80
C TRP A 320 -13.98 -3.88 -20.00
N ASN A 321 -14.42 -4.94 -20.68
CA ASN A 321 -14.98 -6.14 -20.01
C ASN A 321 -14.12 -7.41 -20.13
N GLY A 322 -12.84 -7.29 -20.49
CA GLY A 322 -11.95 -8.41 -20.80
C GLY A 322 -12.05 -8.91 -22.25
N SER A 323 -12.94 -8.35 -23.07
CA SER A 323 -13.12 -8.79 -24.46
C SER A 323 -13.47 -7.68 -25.46
N GLN A 324 -14.12 -6.61 -25.01
CA GLN A 324 -14.56 -5.49 -25.82
C GLN A 324 -14.73 -4.23 -24.95
N MET A 325 -14.67 -3.06 -25.58
CA MET A 325 -15.03 -1.78 -24.97
C MET A 325 -16.54 -1.54 -25.11
N VAL A 326 -17.17 -1.04 -24.06
CA VAL A 326 -18.61 -0.80 -24.00
C VAL A 326 -18.85 0.63 -23.56
N TYR A 327 -19.69 1.36 -24.29
CA TYR A 327 -20.00 2.76 -24.03
C TYR A 327 -21.49 2.93 -23.79
N CYS A 328 -21.86 3.49 -22.63
CA CYS A 328 -23.19 4.09 -22.48
C CYS A 328 -23.34 5.27 -23.45
N ALA A 329 -24.59 5.60 -23.76
CA ALA A 329 -24.91 6.62 -24.77
C ALA A 329 -24.17 7.96 -24.51
N GLY A 330 -23.41 8.39 -25.52
CA GLY A 330 -22.69 9.66 -25.53
C GLY A 330 -21.31 9.66 -24.88
N LEU A 331 -20.72 8.49 -24.57
CA LEU A 331 -19.42 8.39 -23.89
C LEU A 331 -18.24 7.96 -24.77
N ALA A 332 -18.46 7.73 -26.08
CA ALA A 332 -17.38 7.40 -27.01
C ALA A 332 -16.69 8.68 -27.52
N VAL A 333 -15.81 9.24 -26.70
CA VAL A 333 -14.85 10.31 -27.04
C VAL A 333 -13.43 9.75 -27.09
N ASP A 334 -12.49 10.48 -27.67
CA ASP A 334 -11.11 10.09 -27.99
C ASP A 334 -10.37 9.54 -26.78
N ASP A 335 -10.19 10.37 -25.76
CA ASP A 335 -9.46 10.04 -24.54
C ASP A 335 -10.10 8.87 -23.79
N VAL A 336 -11.44 8.84 -23.65
CA VAL A 336 -12.19 7.74 -23.04
C VAL A 336 -12.04 6.46 -23.87
N VAL A 337 -12.08 6.51 -25.20
CA VAL A 337 -11.87 5.32 -26.04
C VAL A 337 -10.45 4.78 -25.88
N GLY A 338 -9.45 5.67 -25.85
CA GLY A 338 -8.05 5.30 -25.58
C GLY A 338 -7.85 4.70 -24.19
N HIS A 339 -8.49 5.30 -23.18
CA HIS A 339 -8.52 4.81 -21.80
C HIS A 339 -9.09 3.38 -21.72
N GLU A 340 -10.28 3.14 -22.27
CA GLU A 340 -10.90 1.80 -22.22
C GLU A 340 -10.08 0.74 -22.95
N LEU A 341 -9.48 1.08 -24.08
CA LEU A 341 -8.62 0.15 -24.82
C LEU A 341 -7.36 -0.21 -24.03
N THR A 342 -6.84 0.75 -23.29
CA THR A 342 -5.59 0.61 -22.54
C THR A 342 -5.71 -0.37 -21.39
N HIS A 343 -6.87 -0.51 -20.74
CA HIS A 343 -7.09 -1.62 -19.80
C HIS A 343 -6.81 -3.00 -20.44
N GLY A 344 -7.12 -3.17 -21.73
CA GLY A 344 -6.77 -4.36 -22.48
C GLY A 344 -5.26 -4.52 -22.72
N VAL A 345 -4.50 -3.42 -22.85
CA VAL A 345 -3.03 -3.46 -22.88
C VAL A 345 -2.48 -3.88 -21.52
N THR A 346 -2.96 -3.29 -20.43
CA THR A 346 -2.58 -3.65 -19.05
C THR A 346 -2.87 -5.13 -18.76
N GLU A 347 -4.03 -5.65 -19.16
CA GLU A 347 -4.40 -7.07 -19.00
C GLU A 347 -3.42 -8.03 -19.73
N ASN A 348 -2.84 -7.61 -20.85
CA ASN A 348 -1.90 -8.43 -21.62
C ASN A 348 -0.42 -8.13 -21.33
N THR A 349 -0.14 -7.32 -20.30
CA THR A 349 1.22 -6.90 -19.92
C THR A 349 1.43 -7.06 -18.41
N SER A 350 1.41 -5.98 -17.63
CA SER A 350 1.66 -5.98 -16.19
C SER A 350 0.58 -6.72 -15.38
N GLN A 351 -0.64 -6.88 -15.92
CA GLN A 351 -1.76 -7.53 -15.24
C GLN A 351 -2.09 -6.90 -13.87
N LEU A 352 -1.88 -5.59 -13.72
CA LEU A 352 -2.18 -4.84 -12.50
C LEU A 352 -3.58 -5.15 -11.99
N LEU A 353 -3.65 -5.64 -10.76
CA LEU A 353 -4.91 -5.93 -10.09
C LEU A 353 -5.69 -4.64 -9.95
N TYR A 354 -7.01 -4.70 -10.19
CA TYR A 354 -7.85 -3.51 -10.17
C TYR A 354 -8.32 -3.19 -8.73
N TYR A 355 -7.35 -2.96 -7.83
CA TYR A 355 -7.56 -2.77 -6.40
C TYR A 355 -6.45 -1.91 -5.76
N TYR A 356 -6.81 -0.97 -4.89
CA TYR A 356 -5.92 0.00 -4.22
C TYR A 356 -4.87 0.60 -5.18
N GLU A 357 -3.60 0.68 -4.79
CA GLU A 357 -2.56 1.35 -5.58
C GLU A 357 -2.32 0.66 -6.93
N SER A 358 -2.31 -0.68 -6.98
CA SER A 358 -2.21 -1.39 -8.25
C SER A 358 -3.34 -1.03 -9.22
N GLY A 359 -4.56 -0.85 -8.70
CA GLY A 359 -5.70 -0.40 -9.47
C GLY A 359 -5.61 1.09 -9.85
N ALA A 360 -5.10 1.93 -8.96
CA ALA A 360 -4.86 3.35 -9.24
C ALA A 360 -3.81 3.55 -10.34
N ILE A 361 -2.77 2.71 -10.38
CA ILE A 361 -1.77 2.70 -11.46
C ILE A 361 -2.40 2.18 -12.75
N ASN A 362 -3.27 1.17 -12.68
CA ASN A 362 -4.02 0.67 -13.84
C ASN A 362 -4.89 1.80 -14.45
N GLU A 363 -5.65 2.53 -13.63
CA GLU A 363 -6.41 3.72 -14.03
C GLU A 363 -5.53 4.83 -14.60
N SER A 364 -4.41 5.14 -13.93
CA SER A 364 -3.50 6.19 -14.38
C SER A 364 -2.85 5.86 -15.72
N LEU A 365 -2.46 4.60 -15.96
CA LEU A 365 -1.98 4.17 -17.27
C LEU A 365 -3.05 4.40 -18.34
N SER A 366 -4.31 4.02 -18.07
CA SER A 366 -5.43 4.28 -18.97
C SER A 366 -5.64 5.77 -19.25
N ASP A 367 -5.53 6.65 -18.26
CA ASP A 367 -5.57 8.10 -18.47
C ASP A 367 -4.39 8.62 -19.31
N ILE A 368 -3.17 8.22 -18.98
CA ILE A 368 -1.96 8.65 -19.70
C ILE A 368 -2.04 8.28 -21.18
N TRP A 369 -2.40 7.03 -21.47
CA TRP A 369 -2.50 6.57 -22.85
C TRP A 369 -3.72 7.15 -23.57
N GLY A 370 -4.85 7.31 -22.88
CA GLY A 370 -6.02 8.02 -23.40
C GLY A 370 -5.69 9.43 -23.84
N GLU A 371 -5.10 10.22 -22.94
CA GLU A 371 -4.67 11.59 -23.18
C GLU A 371 -3.57 11.68 -24.26
N PHE A 372 -2.58 10.78 -24.26
CA PHE A 372 -1.55 10.80 -25.31
C PHE A 372 -2.12 10.51 -26.70
N VAL A 373 -3.12 9.62 -26.80
CA VAL A 373 -3.84 9.34 -28.04
C VAL A 373 -4.65 10.57 -28.46
N ASP A 374 -5.35 11.20 -27.52
CA ASP A 374 -6.13 12.41 -27.75
C ASP A 374 -5.26 13.53 -28.35
N LEU A 375 -4.21 13.91 -27.61
CA LEU A 375 -3.27 14.96 -27.98
C LEU A 375 -2.45 14.68 -29.25
N SER A 376 -2.45 13.42 -29.72
CA SER A 376 -1.75 12.99 -30.94
C SER A 376 -2.67 12.89 -32.15
N ASN A 377 -3.99 13.00 -31.98
CA ASN A 377 -4.97 12.91 -33.04
C ASN A 377 -5.51 14.31 -33.44
N SER A 378 -6.68 14.39 -34.05
CA SER A 378 -7.31 15.67 -34.43
C SER A 378 -8.82 15.71 -34.12
N GLY A 379 -9.24 14.84 -33.21
CA GLY A 379 -10.53 14.80 -32.54
C GLY A 379 -10.60 15.87 -31.45
N GLY A 380 -11.68 15.86 -30.69
CA GLY A 380 -11.87 16.73 -29.54
C GLY A 380 -11.54 18.23 -29.59
N ASP A 381 -11.41 18.81 -28.39
CA ASP A 381 -10.85 20.14 -28.09
C ASP A 381 -9.53 19.99 -27.32
N ASP A 382 -8.38 19.92 -28.02
CA ASP A 382 -7.06 19.87 -27.36
C ASP A 382 -6.50 21.24 -26.94
N SER A 383 -7.34 22.25 -26.73
CA SER A 383 -6.83 23.59 -26.44
C SER A 383 -6.00 23.61 -25.15
N PRO A 384 -5.00 24.51 -25.00
CA PRO A 384 -4.12 24.50 -23.83
C PRO A 384 -4.81 24.61 -22.46
N ALA A 385 -6.09 24.99 -22.41
CA ALA A 385 -6.87 25.08 -21.19
C ALA A 385 -7.48 23.74 -20.75
N VAL A 386 -7.59 22.77 -21.66
CA VAL A 386 -8.25 21.48 -21.44
C VAL A 386 -7.38 20.27 -21.78
N ARG A 387 -6.19 20.49 -22.36
CA ARG A 387 -5.10 19.54 -22.72
C ARG A 387 -4.64 18.50 -21.67
N TRP A 388 -5.21 18.47 -20.48
CA TRP A 388 -4.87 17.53 -19.42
C TRP A 388 -6.11 17.21 -18.58
N LEU A 389 -7.28 17.31 -19.20
CA LEU A 389 -8.57 16.99 -18.62
C LEU A 389 -9.01 15.70 -19.29
N ILE A 390 -9.55 14.78 -18.50
CA ILE A 390 -10.15 13.55 -19.02
C ILE A 390 -11.64 13.79 -19.16
N GLY A 391 -12.21 13.57 -20.34
CA GLY A 391 -13.63 13.63 -20.67
C GLY A 391 -14.17 15.03 -20.93
N GLU A 392 -13.33 15.99 -21.30
CA GLU A 392 -13.67 17.36 -21.68
C GLU A 392 -14.62 17.43 -22.90
N ASP A 393 -14.55 16.46 -23.80
CA ASP A 393 -15.45 16.35 -24.96
C ASP A 393 -16.77 15.63 -24.66
N LEU A 394 -16.94 15.13 -23.43
CA LEU A 394 -18.20 14.55 -23.00
C LEU A 394 -19.30 15.62 -22.90
N THR A 395 -20.53 15.17 -23.15
CA THR A 395 -21.69 16.04 -23.00
C THR A 395 -21.82 16.58 -21.57
N SER A 396 -22.46 17.74 -21.41
CA SER A 396 -22.61 18.47 -20.13
C SER A 396 -23.31 17.72 -18.97
N THR A 397 -23.72 16.47 -19.18
CA THR A 397 -24.34 15.63 -18.14
C THR A 397 -23.31 14.83 -17.33
N VAL A 398 -22.18 14.45 -17.96
CA VAL A 398 -21.02 13.87 -17.26
C VAL A 398 -19.95 14.94 -17.12
N GLY A 399 -19.55 15.56 -18.25
CA GLY A 399 -18.50 16.57 -18.29
C GLY A 399 -17.12 16.00 -17.98
N VAL A 400 -16.18 16.89 -17.65
CA VAL A 400 -14.80 16.55 -17.25
C VAL A 400 -14.82 15.63 -16.04
N ILE A 401 -14.10 14.51 -16.14
CA ILE A 401 -14.00 13.45 -15.14
C ILE A 401 -12.81 13.70 -14.22
N ARG A 402 -11.61 13.93 -14.79
CA ARG A 402 -10.35 14.11 -14.04
C ARG A 402 -9.53 15.28 -14.60
N ASN A 403 -8.57 15.74 -13.81
CA ASN A 403 -7.61 16.76 -14.22
C ASN A 403 -6.19 16.28 -13.90
N MET A 404 -5.44 15.81 -14.90
CA MET A 404 -4.11 15.25 -14.71
C MET A 404 -3.09 16.31 -14.27
N ALA A 405 -3.23 17.56 -14.73
CA ALA A 405 -2.34 18.65 -14.37
C ALA A 405 -2.61 19.21 -12.95
N ASN A 406 -3.85 19.14 -12.48
CA ASN A 406 -4.27 19.61 -11.16
C ASN A 406 -5.37 18.69 -10.58
N PRO A 407 -5.02 17.45 -10.15
CA PRO A 407 -6.00 16.50 -9.63
C PRO A 407 -6.88 17.03 -8.49
N PRO A 408 -6.37 17.86 -7.54
CA PRO A 408 -7.18 18.45 -6.47
C PRO A 408 -8.34 19.32 -6.95
N ALA A 409 -8.32 19.82 -8.19
CA ALA A 409 -9.47 20.54 -8.76
C ALA A 409 -10.71 19.66 -8.92
N MET A 410 -10.52 18.34 -9.01
CA MET A 410 -11.57 17.32 -9.13
C MET A 410 -11.76 16.52 -7.83
N GLY A 411 -10.97 16.80 -6.79
CA GLY A 411 -11.00 16.08 -5.51
C GLY A 411 -10.07 14.88 -5.42
N ASP A 412 -9.15 14.74 -6.37
CA ASP A 412 -8.16 13.65 -6.45
C ASP A 412 -6.81 14.10 -5.86
N PRO A 413 -5.99 13.19 -5.31
CA PRO A 413 -4.65 13.50 -4.82
C PRO A 413 -3.65 13.84 -5.94
N ASP A 414 -2.79 14.84 -5.72
CA ASP A 414 -1.66 15.20 -6.60
C ASP A 414 -0.30 14.64 -6.14
N LYS A 415 -0.27 14.00 -4.96
CA LYS A 415 0.89 13.36 -4.33
C LYS A 415 0.42 12.44 -3.20
N MET A 416 1.29 11.54 -2.72
CA MET A 416 0.97 10.57 -1.66
C MET A 416 0.51 11.22 -0.35
N SER A 417 1.11 12.33 0.07
CA SER A 417 0.70 13.07 1.28
C SER A 417 -0.53 13.99 1.09
N SER A 418 -1.19 13.96 -0.07
CA SER A 418 -2.33 14.82 -0.33
C SER A 418 -3.49 14.53 0.64
N PRO A 419 -4.18 15.56 1.17
CA PRO A 419 -5.38 15.35 1.99
C PRO A 419 -6.56 14.76 1.20
N TYR A 420 -6.44 14.70 -0.12
CA TYR A 420 -7.42 14.06 -1.01
C TYR A 420 -7.13 12.57 -1.24
N TYR A 421 -6.06 12.00 -0.66
CA TYR A 421 -5.78 10.58 -0.78
C TYR A 421 -6.96 9.76 -0.27
N TYR A 422 -7.47 8.86 -1.11
CA TYR A 422 -8.64 8.05 -0.81
C TYR A 422 -8.22 6.80 -0.03
N ASN A 423 -8.72 6.66 1.20
CA ASN A 423 -8.28 5.64 2.17
C ASN A 423 -9.39 4.67 2.60
N SER A 424 -10.47 4.55 1.83
CA SER A 424 -11.58 3.64 2.12
C SER A 424 -11.62 2.49 1.11
N SER A 425 -12.38 1.43 1.39
CA SER A 425 -12.58 0.28 0.50
C SER A 425 -13.56 0.55 -0.65
N GLY A 426 -14.25 1.69 -0.63
CA GLY A 426 -15.07 2.16 -1.76
C GLY A 426 -14.22 2.36 -3.02
N ASP A 427 -14.86 2.31 -4.19
CA ASP A 427 -14.15 2.45 -5.48
C ASP A 427 -12.94 1.51 -5.62
N ASN A 428 -13.09 0.26 -5.17
CA ASN A 428 -12.01 -0.73 -5.17
C ASN A 428 -10.74 -0.27 -4.43
N GLY A 429 -10.87 0.52 -3.36
CA GLY A 429 -9.71 1.11 -2.70
C GLY A 429 -9.27 2.45 -3.29
N GLY A 430 -10.20 3.18 -3.91
CA GLY A 430 -9.95 4.51 -4.47
C GLY A 430 -9.20 4.53 -5.78
N VAL A 431 -9.37 3.52 -6.65
CA VAL A 431 -8.59 3.40 -7.89
C VAL A 431 -8.73 4.62 -8.81
N HIS A 432 -9.93 5.18 -8.94
CA HIS A 432 -10.14 6.35 -9.79
C HIS A 432 -9.68 7.65 -9.14
N PHE A 433 -9.66 7.71 -7.81
CA PHE A 433 -9.17 8.87 -7.06
C PHE A 433 -7.64 8.90 -7.07
N ASN A 434 -7.02 7.85 -6.53
CA ASN A 434 -5.58 7.79 -6.28
C ASN A 434 -4.76 7.75 -7.58
N SER A 435 -5.37 7.49 -8.74
CA SER A 435 -4.76 7.63 -10.07
C SER A 435 -4.16 9.03 -10.32
N GLY A 436 -4.70 10.06 -9.65
CA GLY A 436 -4.25 11.46 -9.72
C GLY A 436 -2.74 11.65 -9.47
N ILE A 437 -2.12 10.79 -8.65
CA ILE A 437 -0.70 10.86 -8.29
C ILE A 437 0.19 10.58 -9.51
N SER A 438 -0.03 9.46 -10.21
CA SER A 438 0.72 9.16 -11.45
C SER A 438 0.29 10.04 -12.61
N ASN A 439 -0.98 10.45 -12.68
CA ASN A 439 -1.43 11.42 -13.66
C ASN A 439 -0.67 12.75 -13.54
N LYS A 440 -0.47 13.24 -12.30
CA LYS A 440 0.33 14.43 -12.03
C LYS A 440 1.80 14.24 -12.41
N ALA A 441 2.38 13.06 -12.13
CA ALA A 441 3.75 12.75 -12.53
C ALA A 441 3.92 12.76 -14.06
N ALA A 442 3.00 12.14 -14.80
CA ALA A 442 3.03 12.12 -16.27
C ALA A 442 2.90 13.53 -16.87
N TYR A 443 2.02 14.38 -16.31
CA TYR A 443 1.95 15.81 -16.66
C TYR A 443 3.30 16.51 -16.46
N LEU A 444 3.91 16.36 -15.27
CA LEU A 444 5.18 16.99 -14.92
C LEU A 444 6.30 16.55 -15.86
N MET A 445 6.39 15.26 -16.16
CA MET A 445 7.39 14.72 -17.09
C MET A 445 7.17 15.23 -18.51
N THR A 446 5.92 15.37 -18.95
CA THR A 446 5.60 15.70 -20.34
C THR A 446 5.80 17.18 -20.62
N ASP A 447 5.12 18.05 -19.87
CA ASP A 447 5.08 19.50 -20.15
C ASP A 447 6.07 20.29 -19.28
N GLY A 448 6.51 19.74 -18.15
CA GLY A 448 7.40 20.41 -17.20
C GLY A 448 6.69 21.46 -16.34
N ASP A 449 6.96 21.45 -15.04
CA ASP A 449 6.47 22.47 -14.09
C ASP A 449 7.33 22.46 -12.82
N THR A 450 7.02 23.32 -11.85
CA THR A 450 7.54 23.24 -10.48
C THR A 450 6.45 22.80 -9.51
N PHE A 451 6.67 21.67 -8.85
CA PHE A 451 5.73 21.09 -7.90
C PHE A 451 6.48 20.50 -6.71
N ASN A 452 5.93 20.67 -5.49
CA ASN A 452 6.48 20.14 -4.25
C ASN A 452 8.00 20.39 -4.02
N GLY A 453 8.51 21.55 -4.46
CA GLY A 453 9.93 21.91 -4.31
C GLY A 453 10.87 21.35 -5.39
N TYR A 454 10.36 20.56 -6.33
CA TYR A 454 11.09 20.06 -7.50
C TYR A 454 10.72 20.84 -8.75
N THR A 455 11.68 21.04 -9.64
CA THR A 455 11.46 21.63 -10.96
C THR A 455 11.80 20.59 -12.02
N VAL A 456 10.83 20.27 -12.88
CA VAL A 456 10.95 19.29 -13.96
C VAL A 456 10.98 20.02 -15.29
N ASN A 457 11.96 19.72 -16.13
CA ASN A 457 11.96 20.15 -17.53
C ASN A 457 11.12 19.16 -18.34
N GLY A 458 10.16 19.63 -19.13
CA GLY A 458 9.31 18.76 -19.95
C GLY A 458 10.10 18.00 -21.00
N LEU A 459 9.89 16.68 -21.06
CA LEU A 459 10.50 15.74 -22.02
C LEU A 459 9.70 15.67 -23.33
N GLY A 460 8.40 15.96 -23.29
CA GLY A 460 7.43 15.76 -24.37
C GLY A 460 6.92 14.32 -24.49
N ILE A 461 5.77 14.16 -25.17
CA ILE A 461 4.97 12.92 -25.22
C ILE A 461 5.81 11.69 -25.61
N GLY A 462 6.55 11.71 -26.72
CA GLY A 462 7.21 10.49 -27.21
C GLY A 462 8.21 9.88 -26.23
N LYS A 463 9.02 10.70 -25.55
CA LYS A 463 9.94 10.18 -24.52
C LYS A 463 9.22 9.62 -23.30
N VAL A 464 8.15 10.30 -22.85
CA VAL A 464 7.38 9.87 -21.68
C VAL A 464 6.60 8.60 -21.99
N ALA A 465 6.05 8.49 -23.21
CA ALA A 465 5.43 7.29 -23.74
C ALA A 465 6.41 6.10 -23.70
N ASP A 466 7.61 6.22 -24.26
CA ASP A 466 8.60 5.13 -24.22
C ASP A 466 8.93 4.67 -22.78
N ILE A 467 9.06 5.61 -21.84
CA ILE A 467 9.38 5.32 -20.44
C ILE A 467 8.22 4.58 -19.75
N TYR A 468 6.99 5.07 -19.88
CA TYR A 468 5.82 4.41 -19.30
C TYR A 468 5.53 3.06 -19.98
N TYR A 469 5.77 2.92 -21.29
CA TYR A 469 5.62 1.65 -21.99
C TYR A 469 6.63 0.60 -21.51
N GLU A 470 7.91 0.97 -21.34
CA GLU A 470 8.92 0.09 -20.76
C GLU A 470 8.56 -0.31 -19.32
N ALA A 471 8.05 0.62 -18.51
CA ALA A 471 7.59 0.32 -17.15
C ALA A 471 6.41 -0.67 -17.16
N GLN A 472 5.35 -0.38 -17.91
CA GLN A 472 4.14 -1.20 -17.98
C GLN A 472 4.38 -2.59 -18.57
N THR A 473 5.25 -2.72 -19.58
CA THR A 473 5.42 -3.99 -20.29
C THR A 473 6.50 -4.90 -19.72
N ASN A 474 7.53 -4.34 -19.08
CA ASN A 474 8.72 -5.10 -18.70
C ASN A 474 9.09 -5.03 -17.22
N LEU A 475 8.55 -4.08 -16.44
CA LEU A 475 8.99 -3.83 -15.06
C LEU A 475 7.88 -3.97 -14.01
N LEU A 476 6.64 -3.59 -14.32
CA LEU A 476 5.52 -3.71 -13.40
C LEU A 476 4.91 -5.12 -13.40
N THR A 477 4.39 -5.53 -12.24
CA THR A 477 3.69 -6.81 -12.02
C THR A 477 2.27 -6.58 -11.49
N SER A 478 1.50 -7.65 -11.31
CA SER A 478 0.07 -7.55 -10.96
C SER A 478 -0.20 -6.90 -9.61
N GLY A 479 0.73 -6.99 -8.66
CA GLY A 479 0.62 -6.40 -7.33
C GLY A 479 1.37 -5.09 -7.13
N SER A 480 1.91 -4.48 -8.19
CA SER A 480 2.78 -3.30 -8.03
C SER A 480 2.06 -2.10 -7.43
N ASP A 481 2.74 -1.42 -6.51
CA ASP A 481 2.30 -0.21 -5.81
C ASP A 481 3.01 1.05 -6.34
N TYR A 482 2.79 2.21 -5.72
CA TYR A 482 3.42 3.46 -6.17
C TYR A 482 4.94 3.47 -5.98
N ALA A 483 5.48 2.80 -4.96
CA ALA A 483 6.92 2.68 -4.75
C ALA A 483 7.56 1.82 -5.85
N ASP A 484 6.88 0.75 -6.27
CA ASP A 484 7.27 -0.04 -7.45
C ASP A 484 7.22 0.81 -8.72
N LEU A 485 6.16 1.61 -8.92
CA LEU A 485 6.07 2.50 -10.08
C LEU A 485 7.18 3.56 -10.10
N HIS A 486 7.53 4.13 -8.94
CA HIS A 486 8.67 5.04 -8.78
C HIS A 486 9.97 4.39 -9.25
N ALA A 487 10.28 3.20 -8.72
CA ALA A 487 11.47 2.45 -9.09
C ALA A 487 11.45 2.05 -10.57
N ALA A 488 10.29 1.60 -11.09
CA ALA A 488 10.11 1.17 -12.47
C ALA A 488 10.31 2.32 -13.46
N LEU A 489 9.74 3.50 -13.23
CA LEU A 489 9.89 4.65 -14.14
C LEU A 489 11.34 5.15 -14.17
N ARG A 490 12.02 5.18 -13.01
CA ARG A 490 13.46 5.48 -12.95
C ARG A 490 14.28 4.46 -13.75
N GLN A 491 14.01 3.17 -13.56
CA GLN A 491 14.74 2.10 -14.23
C GLN A 491 14.44 2.06 -15.75
N ALA A 492 13.19 2.28 -16.15
CA ALA A 492 12.76 2.37 -17.55
C ALA A 492 13.53 3.48 -18.28
N CYS A 493 13.59 4.69 -17.70
CA CYS A 493 14.38 5.77 -18.29
C CYS A 493 15.86 5.39 -18.45
N GLN A 494 16.45 4.73 -17.45
CA GLN A 494 17.84 4.27 -17.53
C GLN A 494 18.07 3.22 -18.63
N ASN A 495 17.13 2.29 -18.80
CA ASN A 495 17.19 1.27 -19.87
C ASN A 495 17.20 1.92 -21.26
N LEU A 496 16.49 3.04 -21.40
CA LEU A 496 16.27 3.75 -22.66
C LEU A 496 17.31 4.84 -22.95
N ILE A 497 18.35 5.03 -22.13
CA ILE A 497 19.39 6.02 -22.41
C ILE A 497 20.04 5.73 -23.78
N GLY A 498 19.93 6.70 -24.70
CA GLY A 498 20.42 6.60 -26.07
C GLY A 498 19.43 6.03 -27.08
N VAL A 499 18.22 5.67 -26.64
CA VAL A 499 17.04 5.31 -27.45
C VAL A 499 16.14 6.53 -27.55
N ASP A 500 15.61 6.81 -28.75
CA ASP A 500 14.68 7.91 -29.07
C ASP A 500 15.00 9.31 -28.47
N GLY A 501 16.30 9.56 -28.29
CA GLY A 501 16.80 10.83 -27.76
C GLY A 501 16.67 10.99 -26.25
N ILE A 502 16.33 9.93 -25.51
CA ILE A 502 16.38 9.88 -24.05
C ILE A 502 17.84 9.93 -23.59
N THR A 503 18.12 10.80 -22.62
CA THR A 503 19.45 11.08 -22.08
C THR A 503 19.48 10.91 -20.57
N SER A 504 20.69 10.81 -20.00
CA SER A 504 20.84 10.80 -18.54
C SER A 504 20.31 12.07 -17.85
N SER A 505 20.18 13.20 -18.58
CA SER A 505 19.55 14.41 -18.04
C SER A 505 18.04 14.23 -17.94
N ASP A 506 17.41 13.67 -18.96
CA ASP A 506 15.98 13.38 -18.95
C ASP A 506 15.62 12.47 -17.76
N CYS A 507 16.47 11.49 -17.42
CA CYS A 507 16.22 10.64 -16.25
C CYS A 507 16.36 11.36 -14.89
N LEU A 508 17.04 12.50 -14.82
CA LEU A 508 17.01 13.34 -13.62
C LEU A 508 15.68 14.08 -13.51
N ASP A 509 15.11 14.52 -14.63
CA ASP A 509 13.79 15.15 -14.70
C ASP A 509 12.68 14.13 -14.38
N VAL A 510 12.80 12.88 -14.86
CA VAL A 510 11.91 11.76 -14.46
C VAL A 510 11.97 11.53 -12.96
N GLN A 511 13.17 11.41 -12.39
CA GLN A 511 13.36 11.26 -10.94
C GLN A 511 12.71 12.42 -10.18
N ALA A 512 12.94 13.66 -10.62
CA ALA A 512 12.36 14.84 -9.99
C ALA A 512 10.82 14.83 -10.04
N ALA A 513 10.21 14.33 -11.12
CA ALA A 513 8.76 14.24 -11.25
C ALA A 513 8.14 13.20 -10.30
N ILE A 514 8.71 11.99 -10.21
CA ILE A 514 8.22 10.93 -9.31
C ILE A 514 8.48 11.27 -7.83
N ASP A 515 9.58 11.96 -7.52
CA ASP A 515 9.85 12.48 -6.17
C ASP A 515 8.89 13.62 -5.80
N ALA A 516 8.52 14.47 -6.76
CA ALA A 516 7.62 15.59 -6.51
C ALA A 516 6.22 15.15 -6.08
N VAL A 517 5.76 14.00 -6.57
CA VAL A 517 4.47 13.40 -6.21
C VAL A 517 4.60 12.35 -5.10
N GLU A 518 5.80 12.16 -4.57
CA GLU A 518 6.09 11.35 -3.38
C GLU A 518 5.77 9.85 -3.55
N MET A 519 5.86 9.31 -4.76
CA MET A 519 5.50 7.91 -5.06
C MET A 519 6.31 6.87 -4.25
N ASP A 520 7.49 7.21 -3.76
CA ASP A 520 8.32 6.35 -2.90
C ASP A 520 8.03 6.50 -1.40
N THR A 521 6.92 7.17 -1.05
CA THR A 521 6.48 7.33 0.32
C THR A 521 5.09 6.73 0.50
N ASP A 522 4.86 6.15 1.67
CA ASP A 522 3.53 5.66 2.01
C ASP A 522 2.54 6.83 2.17
N PRO A 523 1.25 6.61 1.86
CA PRO A 523 0.21 7.56 2.20
C PRO A 523 0.25 7.83 3.72
N GLN A 524 -0.07 9.06 4.14
CA GLN A 524 -0.05 9.38 5.57
C GLN A 524 -0.94 8.42 6.36
N ASN A 525 -0.34 7.72 7.34
CA ASN A 525 -0.97 6.73 8.21
C ASN A 525 -1.34 5.39 7.55
N PHE A 526 -0.66 5.00 6.47
CA PHE A 526 -0.91 3.76 5.74
C PHE A 526 0.37 2.91 5.64
N HIS A 527 0.22 1.58 5.61
CA HIS A 527 1.29 0.58 5.46
C HIS A 527 2.54 0.76 6.33
N PRO A 528 2.50 0.42 7.63
CA PRO A 528 3.71 0.40 8.44
C PRO A 528 4.63 -0.71 7.94
N ASP A 529 5.59 -0.35 7.10
CA ASP A 529 6.63 -1.26 6.63
C ASP A 529 7.81 -1.27 7.61
N ALA A 530 8.22 -2.48 7.99
CA ALA A 530 9.37 -2.68 8.82
C ALA A 530 10.64 -2.74 7.96
N PRO A 531 11.60 -1.81 8.11
CA PRO A 531 12.86 -1.95 7.40
C PRO A 531 13.59 -3.22 7.87
N VAL A 532 14.11 -3.99 6.91
CA VAL A 532 14.91 -5.19 7.19
C VAL A 532 16.15 -4.81 8.03
N CYS A 533 17.00 -3.92 7.55
CA CYS A 533 18.09 -3.35 8.36
C CYS A 533 17.99 -1.83 8.41
N ILE A 534 18.06 -1.27 9.63
CA ILE A 534 18.04 0.18 9.85
C ILE A 534 19.34 0.75 9.27
N GLY A 535 19.23 1.55 8.20
CA GLY A 535 20.37 2.14 7.50
C GLY A 535 20.69 1.53 6.12
N GLY A 536 19.92 0.53 5.66
CA GLY A 536 20.05 -0.03 4.30
C GLY A 536 21.22 -1.00 4.11
N ASP A 537 21.86 -1.43 5.20
CA ASP A 537 22.86 -2.49 5.16
C ASP A 537 22.21 -3.83 4.74
N PRO A 538 22.93 -4.70 4.00
CA PRO A 538 22.40 -5.99 3.61
C PRO A 538 22.23 -6.92 4.84
N PRO A 539 21.12 -7.65 4.95
CA PRO A 539 20.91 -8.65 6.00
C PRO A 539 21.84 -9.86 5.83
N ASP A 540 22.22 -10.49 6.93
CA ASP A 540 22.85 -11.82 6.98
C ASP A 540 21.79 -12.86 7.34
N ASP A 541 21.27 -13.55 6.32
CA ASP A 541 20.13 -14.45 6.46
C ASP A 541 20.53 -15.76 7.14
N LEU A 542 19.92 -16.03 8.30
CA LEU A 542 19.93 -17.34 8.97
C LEU A 542 18.90 -18.28 8.33
N PHE A 543 17.84 -17.70 7.77
CA PHE A 543 16.77 -18.34 7.02
C PHE A 543 16.12 -17.32 6.09
N PHE A 544 15.84 -17.71 4.85
CA PHE A 544 15.01 -16.95 3.92
C PHE A 544 14.27 -17.91 2.99
N ASP A 545 12.97 -17.67 2.80
CA ASP A 545 12.13 -18.37 1.84
C ASP A 545 11.21 -17.36 1.14
N ASP A 546 11.39 -17.21 -0.16
CA ASP A 546 10.56 -16.43 -1.09
C ASP A 546 9.43 -17.28 -1.70
N LEU A 547 9.23 -18.52 -1.21
CA LEU A 547 8.12 -19.42 -1.55
C LEU A 547 8.11 -19.97 -2.98
N GLU A 548 9.06 -19.56 -3.82
CA GLU A 548 9.25 -20.01 -5.21
C GLU A 548 9.72 -21.46 -5.33
N ASN A 549 10.25 -22.03 -4.24
CA ASN A 549 10.74 -23.41 -4.20
C ASN A 549 9.70 -24.42 -3.67
N GLY A 550 8.43 -24.00 -3.58
CA GLY A 550 7.31 -24.82 -3.13
C GLY A 550 7.29 -25.07 -1.62
N THR A 551 6.39 -25.92 -1.14
CA THR A 551 6.07 -26.04 0.30
C THR A 551 7.05 -26.92 1.09
N SER A 552 8.28 -27.09 0.62
CA SER A 552 9.22 -28.07 1.20
C SER A 552 9.69 -27.70 2.61
N GLN A 553 9.52 -26.44 3.02
CA GLN A 553 9.86 -25.91 4.34
C GLN A 553 8.65 -25.66 5.24
N TRP A 554 7.44 -26.01 4.78
CA TRP A 554 6.17 -25.63 5.38
C TRP A 554 5.29 -26.83 5.66
N ASN A 555 4.59 -26.79 6.79
CA ASN A 555 3.59 -27.77 7.19
C ASN A 555 2.27 -27.05 7.48
N PHE A 556 1.19 -27.46 6.80
CA PHE A 556 -0.13 -26.86 6.98
C PHE A 556 -1.01 -27.73 7.88
N VAL A 557 -1.47 -27.18 9.00
CA VAL A 557 -2.20 -27.93 10.02
C VAL A 557 -3.46 -27.16 10.43
N ASN A 558 -4.60 -27.84 10.48
CA ASN A 558 -5.78 -27.31 11.16
C ASN A 558 -5.71 -27.74 12.62
N VAL A 559 -5.49 -26.79 13.52
CA VAL A 559 -5.44 -26.99 14.97
C VAL A 559 -6.84 -27.31 15.49
N SER A 560 -7.86 -26.61 14.97
CA SER A 560 -9.27 -26.89 15.26
C SER A 560 -10.19 -26.51 14.09
N GLY A 561 -11.44 -27.03 14.10
CA GLY A 561 -12.46 -26.68 13.09
C GLY A 561 -12.51 -27.58 11.84
N SER A 562 -12.83 -26.99 10.69
CA SER A 562 -13.07 -27.64 9.39
C SER A 562 -11.94 -28.58 8.91
N SER A 563 -12.31 -29.54 8.05
CA SER A 563 -11.38 -30.49 7.41
C SER A 563 -10.72 -29.97 6.12
N THR A 564 -11.10 -28.78 5.64
CA THR A 564 -10.46 -28.11 4.51
C THR A 564 -9.17 -27.44 4.96
N ALA A 565 -8.07 -27.63 4.24
CA ALA A 565 -6.80 -26.98 4.57
C ALA A 565 -6.99 -25.45 4.65
N ALA A 566 -6.69 -24.88 5.81
CA ALA A 566 -6.79 -23.45 6.04
C ALA A 566 -5.67 -22.68 5.32
N TRP A 567 -4.49 -23.27 5.14
CA TRP A 567 -3.37 -22.68 4.44
C TRP A 567 -2.99 -23.48 3.18
N ILE A 568 -2.64 -22.77 2.10
CA ILE A 568 -2.10 -23.34 0.87
C ILE A 568 -0.95 -22.48 0.32
N LEU A 569 -0.16 -23.04 -0.60
CA LEU A 569 0.66 -22.25 -1.51
C LEU A 569 -0.23 -21.86 -2.71
N ASP A 570 -0.35 -20.58 -2.99
CA ASP A 570 -1.16 -20.03 -4.07
C ASP A 570 -0.31 -19.14 -5.00
N PHE A 571 -0.90 -18.56 -6.03
CA PHE A 571 -0.23 -17.69 -7.00
C PHE A 571 -1.08 -16.45 -7.34
N GLY A 572 -0.45 -15.33 -7.72
CA GLY A 572 -1.13 -14.15 -8.29
C GLY A 572 -1.31 -12.95 -7.37
N TYR A 573 -0.90 -13.03 -6.10
CA TYR A 573 -0.80 -11.89 -5.19
C TYR A 573 0.41 -12.04 -4.25
N ALA A 574 1.55 -12.44 -4.82
CA ALA A 574 2.82 -12.57 -4.11
C ALA A 574 3.54 -11.21 -4.02
N ALA A 575 4.29 -10.97 -2.95
CA ALA A 575 5.09 -9.76 -2.76
C ALA A 575 6.35 -9.81 -3.60
N SER A 576 6.87 -11.01 -3.84
CA SER A 576 7.95 -11.29 -4.77
C SER A 576 7.69 -12.61 -5.49
N GLY A 577 8.26 -12.79 -6.69
CA GLY A 577 8.09 -14.04 -7.43
C GLY A 577 6.65 -14.28 -7.95
N GLU A 578 6.23 -15.55 -7.95
CA GLU A 578 4.93 -16.02 -8.45
C GLU A 578 4.04 -16.59 -7.33
N TYR A 579 4.64 -17.15 -6.27
CA TYR A 579 3.98 -17.95 -5.25
C TYR A 579 4.01 -17.31 -3.87
N MET A 580 2.93 -17.50 -3.11
CA MET A 580 2.79 -16.98 -1.75
C MET A 580 2.01 -17.96 -0.86
N LEU A 581 2.15 -17.83 0.47
CA LEU A 581 1.33 -18.59 1.41
C LEU A 581 0.00 -17.86 1.60
N TRP A 582 -1.11 -18.57 1.41
CA TRP A 582 -2.44 -18.01 1.60
C TRP A 582 -3.23 -18.79 2.66
N GLY A 583 -3.51 -18.12 3.76
CA GLY A 583 -4.41 -18.50 4.84
C GLY A 583 -5.82 -18.02 4.53
N ARG A 584 -6.75 -18.95 4.42
CA ARG A 584 -8.12 -18.69 4.00
C ARG A 584 -8.95 -18.13 5.13
N ASP A 585 -9.70 -17.09 4.83
CA ASP A 585 -10.86 -16.74 5.63
C ASP A 585 -12.04 -17.66 5.27
N SER A 586 -12.52 -18.46 6.23
CA SER A 586 -13.44 -19.57 6.00
C SER A 586 -14.80 -19.30 6.62
N PHE A 587 -15.87 -19.63 5.90
CA PHE A 587 -17.27 -19.65 6.39
C PHE A 587 -17.54 -20.65 7.54
N ALA A 588 -16.51 -21.20 8.16
CA ALA A 588 -16.59 -22.17 9.23
C ALA A 588 -15.54 -21.84 10.28
N SER A 589 -15.96 -21.93 11.55
CA SER A 589 -15.07 -21.70 12.69
C SER A 589 -13.86 -22.63 12.60
N THR A 590 -12.68 -22.05 12.33
CA THR A 590 -11.43 -22.77 12.07
C THR A 590 -10.25 -22.07 12.71
N ASP A 591 -9.26 -22.86 13.13
CA ASP A 591 -7.93 -22.38 13.49
C ASP A 591 -6.90 -23.18 12.68
N GLY A 592 -6.29 -22.50 11.73
CA GLY A 592 -5.40 -23.06 10.74
C GLY A 592 -4.01 -22.46 10.81
N THR A 593 -2.98 -23.28 10.61
CA THR A 593 -1.58 -22.85 10.72
C THR A 593 -0.75 -23.18 9.48
N ALA A 594 0.14 -22.25 9.13
CA ALA A 594 1.33 -22.52 8.33
C ALA A 594 2.55 -22.54 9.25
N GLU A 595 3.11 -23.72 9.47
CA GLU A 595 4.22 -23.95 10.39
C GLU A 595 5.53 -24.16 9.63
N MET A 596 6.60 -23.47 10.04
CA MET A 596 7.95 -23.82 9.59
C MET A 596 8.30 -25.21 10.09
N ILE A 597 8.95 -26.03 9.25
CA ILE A 597 9.44 -27.36 9.67
C ILE A 597 10.90 -27.34 10.13
N VAL A 598 11.59 -26.23 9.90
CA VAL A 598 13.01 -26.03 10.22
C VAL A 598 13.16 -25.25 11.53
N ASP A 599 14.17 -25.61 12.31
CA ASP A 599 14.59 -24.85 13.50
C ASP A 599 15.78 -23.97 13.11
N VAL A 600 15.65 -22.66 13.28
CA VAL A 600 16.66 -21.67 12.92
C VAL A 600 17.51 -21.35 14.16
N PRO A 601 18.81 -21.68 14.18
CA PRO A 601 19.68 -21.37 15.31
C PRO A 601 20.00 -19.87 15.36
N LEU A 602 19.69 -19.22 16.47
CA LEU A 602 19.96 -17.79 16.67
C LEU A 602 21.37 -17.58 17.26
N PRO A 603 22.16 -16.63 16.73
CA PRO A 603 23.47 -16.30 17.26
C PRO A 603 23.38 -15.76 18.68
N ALA A 604 24.44 -15.98 19.47
CA ALA A 604 24.51 -15.56 20.87
C ALA A 604 25.04 -14.12 21.02
N ASP A 605 25.76 -13.63 20.02
CA ASP A 605 26.55 -12.39 20.03
C ASP A 605 26.04 -11.32 19.06
N GLU A 606 25.14 -11.67 18.15
CA GLU A 606 24.51 -10.73 17.22
C GLU A 606 23.05 -10.48 17.60
N LYS A 607 22.40 -9.48 16.98
CA LYS A 607 20.99 -9.15 17.21
C LYS A 607 20.13 -9.80 16.10
N PRO A 608 19.38 -10.87 16.41
CA PRO A 608 18.55 -11.54 15.42
C PRO A 608 17.15 -10.94 15.33
N TYR A 609 16.58 -11.01 14.13
CA TYR A 609 15.24 -10.52 13.81
C TYR A 609 14.46 -11.58 13.01
N LEU A 610 13.12 -11.53 13.10
CA LEU A 610 12.22 -12.09 12.09
C LEU A 610 11.64 -10.92 11.28
N HIS A 611 11.52 -11.08 9.97
CA HIS A 611 10.80 -10.18 9.08
C HIS A 611 10.00 -11.00 8.08
N PHE A 612 8.80 -10.54 7.72
CA PHE A 612 8.01 -11.12 6.62
C PHE A 612 7.11 -10.05 6.03
N LYS A 613 6.77 -10.19 4.74
CA LYS A 613 5.77 -9.38 4.07
C LYS A 613 4.42 -10.07 4.15
N HIS A 614 3.36 -9.31 4.32
CA HIS A 614 2.02 -9.86 4.37
C HIS A 614 0.95 -8.86 3.97
N SER A 615 -0.18 -9.38 3.50
CA SER A 615 -1.42 -8.62 3.28
C SER A 615 -2.56 -9.42 3.89
N PHE A 616 -3.48 -8.76 4.61
CA PHE A 616 -4.63 -9.43 5.19
C PHE A 616 -5.91 -8.62 5.04
N ALA A 617 -7.04 -9.32 4.93
CA ALA A 617 -8.38 -8.77 5.03
C ALA A 617 -9.30 -9.81 5.66
N PHE A 618 -9.69 -9.56 6.90
CA PHE A 618 -10.48 -10.44 7.76
C PHE A 618 -11.85 -9.85 8.05
N GLU A 619 -12.83 -10.67 8.43
CA GLU A 619 -14.15 -10.19 8.82
C GLU A 619 -14.08 -9.26 10.04
N ALA A 620 -14.49 -8.01 9.83
CA ALA A 620 -14.74 -7.03 10.88
C ALA A 620 -16.07 -6.31 10.63
N SER A 621 -16.80 -5.98 11.68
CA SER A 621 -18.05 -5.22 11.56
C SER A 621 -18.24 -4.24 12.72
N PHE A 622 -18.88 -3.10 12.43
CA PHE A 622 -19.28 -2.16 13.47
C PHE A 622 -20.42 -2.75 14.32
N ASP A 623 -20.16 -2.94 15.61
CA ASP A 623 -21.17 -3.38 16.57
C ASP A 623 -21.99 -2.17 17.05
N PHE A 624 -23.26 -2.11 16.62
CA PHE A 624 -24.17 -1.02 16.96
C PHE A 624 -24.63 -1.02 18.43
N GLU A 625 -24.35 -2.07 19.19
CA GLU A 625 -24.64 -2.12 20.63
C GLU A 625 -23.50 -1.53 21.48
N THR A 626 -22.25 -1.77 21.07
CA THR A 626 -21.05 -1.30 21.78
C THR A 626 -20.42 -0.04 21.19
N PHE A 627 -20.79 0.33 19.95
CA PHE A 627 -20.16 1.39 19.15
C PHE A 627 -18.66 1.17 18.90
N GLU A 628 -18.21 -0.08 18.94
CA GLU A 628 -16.83 -0.50 18.67
C GLU A 628 -16.78 -1.41 17.43
N LEU A 629 -15.61 -1.51 16.79
CA LEU A 629 -15.38 -2.48 15.74
C LEU A 629 -15.18 -3.87 16.36
N ALA A 630 -16.04 -4.81 15.99
CA ALA A 630 -15.90 -6.22 16.35
C ALA A 630 -15.08 -6.93 15.26
N TYR A 631 -13.90 -7.43 15.63
CA TYR A 631 -13.01 -8.21 14.76
C TYR A 631 -13.32 -9.69 14.95
N TRP A 632 -14.13 -10.23 14.05
CA TRP A 632 -14.64 -11.60 14.13
C TRP A 632 -13.56 -12.61 13.77
N ASP A 633 -12.77 -12.27 12.76
CA ASP A 633 -11.68 -13.08 12.24
C ASP A 633 -10.35 -12.36 12.35
N GLY A 634 -9.26 -13.12 12.30
CA GLY A 634 -7.93 -12.54 12.25
C GLY A 634 -6.79 -13.54 12.24
N GLY A 635 -5.57 -13.00 12.24
CA GLY A 635 -4.35 -13.77 12.17
C GLY A 635 -3.34 -13.36 13.23
N PHE A 636 -2.58 -14.32 13.74
CA PHE A 636 -1.52 -14.09 14.73
C PHE A 636 -0.35 -15.04 14.50
N ILE A 637 0.77 -14.81 15.19
CA ILE A 637 2.02 -15.54 15.00
C ILE A 637 2.44 -16.12 16.33
N GLU A 638 2.95 -17.35 16.29
CA GLU A 638 3.59 -17.97 17.44
C GLU A 638 5.01 -18.43 17.11
N TYR A 639 5.83 -18.56 18.15
CA TYR A 639 7.16 -19.14 18.07
C TYR A 639 7.34 -20.30 19.04
N SER A 640 8.27 -21.19 18.71
CA SER A 640 8.69 -22.32 19.53
C SER A 640 10.21 -22.36 19.67
N THR A 641 10.69 -22.72 20.87
CA THR A 641 12.12 -22.92 21.17
C THR A 641 12.47 -24.38 21.45
N ASP A 642 11.50 -25.30 21.30
CA ASP A 642 11.61 -26.72 21.61
C ASP A 642 11.13 -27.62 20.46
N ALA A 643 11.38 -27.16 19.23
CA ALA A 643 11.08 -27.85 17.98
C ALA A 643 9.57 -28.12 17.77
N GLY A 644 8.73 -27.16 18.15
CA GLY A 644 7.28 -27.18 17.94
C GLY A 644 6.51 -27.98 19.00
N ALA A 645 7.13 -28.33 20.14
CA ALA A 645 6.45 -29.04 21.20
C ALA A 645 5.57 -28.12 22.06
N ASN A 646 6.02 -26.89 22.29
CA ASN A 646 5.26 -25.80 22.90
C ASN A 646 5.39 -24.53 22.05
N TRP A 647 4.33 -23.72 22.05
CA TRP A 647 4.22 -22.48 21.28
C TRP A 647 3.90 -21.30 22.20
N SER A 648 4.37 -20.12 21.83
CA SER A 648 4.17 -18.86 22.56
C SER A 648 3.83 -17.75 21.57
N ASP A 649 2.93 -16.84 21.95
CA ASP A 649 2.56 -15.69 21.12
C ASP A 649 3.79 -14.82 20.82
N ALA A 650 3.97 -14.50 19.54
CA ALA A 650 5.08 -13.71 19.04
C ALA A 650 4.75 -12.21 18.98
N GLY A 651 3.50 -11.81 19.18
CA GLY A 651 3.06 -10.40 19.18
C GLY A 651 3.93 -9.46 20.04
N PRO A 652 4.27 -9.82 21.29
CA PRO A 652 5.13 -8.99 22.15
C PRO A 652 6.57 -8.79 21.66
N LEU A 653 6.99 -9.52 20.62
CA LEU A 653 8.31 -9.36 20.01
C LEU A 653 8.30 -8.36 18.85
N ILE A 654 7.12 -7.95 18.36
CA ILE A 654 7.00 -6.99 17.25
C ILE A 654 7.61 -5.66 17.66
N ASP A 655 8.61 -5.19 16.92
CA ASP A 655 9.36 -3.96 17.20
C ASP A 655 9.20 -2.90 16.11
N ASN A 656 8.75 -3.28 14.91
CA ASN A 656 8.56 -2.38 13.79
C ASN A 656 7.52 -2.92 12.79
N GLY A 657 7.01 -2.02 11.94
CA GLY A 657 6.00 -2.31 10.93
C GLY A 657 4.62 -2.59 11.52
N GLN A 658 3.85 -3.44 10.84
CA GLN A 658 2.48 -3.76 11.24
C GLN A 658 2.45 -4.53 12.56
N ALA A 659 1.73 -4.00 13.54
CA ALA A 659 1.47 -4.64 14.83
C ALA A 659 0.05 -5.22 14.87
N TYR A 660 -0.21 -6.04 15.89
CA TYR A 660 -1.58 -6.47 16.20
C TYR A 660 -2.45 -5.23 16.49
N ASN A 661 -3.55 -5.12 15.77
CA ASN A 661 -4.50 -4.00 15.83
C ASN A 661 -5.87 -4.44 16.38
N ALA A 662 -6.07 -5.73 16.60
CA ALA A 662 -7.35 -6.31 16.96
C ALA A 662 -7.26 -7.25 18.17
N THR A 663 -8.40 -7.51 18.78
CA THR A 663 -8.62 -8.62 19.71
C THR A 663 -9.81 -9.41 19.20
N LEU A 664 -9.62 -10.70 18.95
CA LEU A 664 -10.64 -11.54 18.31
C LEU A 664 -11.89 -11.66 19.18
N TYR A 665 -13.07 -11.49 18.56
CA TYR A 665 -14.34 -11.50 19.28
C TYR A 665 -14.89 -12.92 19.51
N ASP A 666 -15.79 -13.09 20.49
CA ASP A 666 -16.27 -14.41 20.97
C ASP A 666 -17.58 -14.91 20.34
N ASN A 667 -18.29 -14.09 19.55
CA ASN A 667 -19.70 -14.34 19.19
C ASN A 667 -20.11 -14.00 17.73
N PRO A 668 -20.10 -14.95 16.79
CA PRO A 668 -20.05 -16.39 17.04
C PRO A 668 -18.64 -16.90 17.36
N ALA A 669 -18.56 -18.16 17.81
CA ALA A 669 -17.37 -18.72 18.45
C ALA A 669 -16.16 -18.82 17.50
N ASN A 670 -15.26 -17.84 17.58
CA ASN A 670 -13.89 -17.94 17.07
C ASN A 670 -13.06 -18.83 18.03
N PRO A 671 -12.29 -19.83 17.54
CA PRO A 671 -11.52 -20.73 18.41
C PRO A 671 -10.46 -20.04 19.28
N ASN A 672 -9.98 -18.87 18.84
CA ASN A 672 -8.98 -18.06 19.53
C ASN A 672 -9.56 -16.71 19.96
N ALA A 673 -10.85 -16.67 20.31
CA ALA A 673 -11.47 -15.48 20.88
C ALA A 673 -10.64 -14.93 22.05
N THR A 674 -10.60 -13.61 22.18
CA THR A 674 -9.79 -12.80 23.10
C THR A 674 -8.29 -12.76 22.82
N HIS A 675 -7.80 -13.45 21.79
CA HIS A 675 -6.40 -13.37 21.39
C HIS A 675 -6.13 -12.05 20.64
N PRO A 676 -5.04 -11.32 20.98
CA PRO A 676 -4.55 -10.20 20.16
C PRO A 676 -4.14 -10.69 18.77
N ALA A 677 -4.53 -9.97 17.72
CA ALA A 677 -4.31 -10.42 16.35
C ALA A 677 -4.19 -9.23 15.39
N PHE A 678 -3.73 -9.52 14.18
CA PHE A 678 -4.05 -8.75 13.00
C PHE A 678 -5.53 -8.99 12.66
N GLY A 679 -6.32 -7.94 12.58
CA GLY A 679 -7.73 -7.99 12.20
C GLY A 679 -8.10 -6.86 11.25
N ASP A 680 -9.31 -6.93 10.69
CA ASP A 680 -9.78 -6.06 9.60
C ASP A 680 -8.85 -6.16 8.38
N GLU A 681 -8.49 -5.05 7.73
CA GLU A 681 -7.66 -5.03 6.53
C GLU A 681 -6.32 -4.30 6.73
N SER A 682 -5.26 -4.86 6.13
CA SER A 682 -3.94 -4.20 6.01
C SER A 682 -3.88 -3.21 4.85
N HIS A 683 -4.94 -3.19 4.03
CA HIS A 683 -5.12 -2.42 2.81
C HIS A 683 -4.09 -2.66 1.68
N GLY A 684 -3.40 -3.80 1.69
CA GLY A 684 -2.28 -4.09 0.79
C GLY A 684 -1.13 -4.78 1.51
N TYR A 685 0.01 -4.90 0.84
CA TYR A 685 1.20 -5.47 1.46
C TYR A 685 1.79 -4.51 2.49
N VAL A 686 2.09 -5.08 3.66
CA VAL A 686 2.85 -4.46 4.75
C VAL A 686 3.93 -5.44 5.17
N SER A 687 4.76 -5.04 6.13
CA SER A 687 5.73 -5.93 6.74
C SER A 687 5.76 -5.78 8.24
N THR A 688 6.09 -6.87 8.90
CA THR A 688 6.23 -6.92 10.36
C THR A 688 7.62 -7.42 10.69
N ARG A 689 8.29 -6.73 11.63
CA ARG A 689 9.57 -7.17 12.18
C ARG A 689 9.45 -7.47 13.67
N LEU A 690 10.10 -8.55 14.09
CA LEU A 690 10.19 -8.95 15.49
C LEU A 690 11.65 -8.90 15.95
N ASP A 691 11.90 -8.32 17.12
CA ASP A 691 13.19 -8.38 17.82
C ASP A 691 13.31 -9.71 18.59
N LEU A 692 14.21 -10.58 18.12
CA LEU A 692 14.43 -11.90 18.72
C LEU A 692 15.56 -11.89 19.76
N SER A 693 16.00 -10.73 20.24
CA SER A 693 17.11 -10.59 21.19
C SER A 693 16.95 -11.39 22.47
N ASN A 694 15.72 -11.53 22.96
CA ASN A 694 15.42 -12.31 24.16
C ASN A 694 15.57 -13.84 23.95
N LEU A 695 15.75 -14.28 22.71
CA LEU A 695 15.84 -15.68 22.30
C LEU A 695 17.25 -16.08 21.81
N LYS A 696 18.25 -15.18 21.91
CA LYS A 696 19.64 -15.43 21.49
C LYS A 696 20.20 -16.74 22.06
N GLY A 697 20.94 -17.47 21.22
CA GLY A 697 21.55 -18.75 21.55
C GLY A 697 20.58 -19.94 21.60
N GLN A 698 19.29 -19.74 21.33
CA GLN A 698 18.29 -20.80 21.17
C GLN A 698 18.06 -21.10 19.68
N SER A 699 17.32 -22.17 19.37
CA SER A 699 16.81 -22.40 18.02
C SER A 699 15.32 -22.10 18.02
N VAL A 700 14.86 -21.35 17.01
CA VAL A 700 13.48 -20.88 16.92
C VAL A 700 12.78 -21.44 15.69
N ARG A 701 11.46 -21.57 15.79
CA ARG A 701 10.55 -21.97 14.73
C ARG A 701 9.29 -21.13 14.85
N PHE A 702 8.76 -20.66 13.72
CA PHE A 702 7.54 -19.83 13.70
C PHE A 702 6.37 -20.54 13.03
N ARG A 703 5.16 -20.11 13.39
CA ARG A 703 3.93 -20.45 12.68
C ARG A 703 2.96 -19.28 12.62
N TRP A 704 2.21 -19.20 11.54
CA TRP A 704 1.19 -18.19 11.30
C TRP A 704 -0.20 -18.83 11.42
N HIS A 705 -1.12 -18.18 12.11
CA HIS A 705 -2.49 -18.63 12.34
C HIS A 705 -3.48 -17.83 11.49
N THR A 706 -4.49 -18.49 10.94
CA THR A 706 -5.75 -17.87 10.54
C THR A 706 -6.86 -18.44 11.42
N SER A 707 -7.51 -17.59 12.20
CA SER A 707 -8.56 -17.97 13.12
C SER A 707 -9.88 -17.31 12.71
N THR A 708 -10.87 -18.12 12.34
CA THR A 708 -12.12 -17.65 11.75
C THR A 708 -13.33 -18.08 12.57
N ASP A 709 -14.46 -17.41 12.39
CA ASP A 709 -15.76 -17.72 12.95
C ASP A 709 -16.68 -18.45 11.94
N GLY A 710 -17.96 -18.61 12.27
CA GLY A 710 -18.91 -19.37 11.44
C GLY A 710 -20.03 -18.55 10.80
N SER A 711 -19.95 -17.21 10.77
CA SER A 711 -21.05 -16.33 10.34
C SER A 711 -20.92 -15.84 8.91
N VAL A 712 -19.85 -15.12 8.60
CA VAL A 712 -19.57 -14.55 7.29
C VAL A 712 -18.13 -14.94 6.94
N SER A 713 -17.61 -14.50 5.81
CA SER A 713 -16.18 -14.59 5.52
C SER A 713 -15.75 -13.20 5.07
N GLY A 714 -14.62 -12.71 5.55
CA GLY A 714 -13.91 -11.59 4.94
C GLY A 714 -13.57 -11.88 3.47
N PRO A 715 -13.25 -10.84 2.67
CA PRO A 715 -13.12 -10.97 1.23
C PRO A 715 -11.85 -11.72 0.77
N PHE A 716 -10.82 -11.88 1.61
CA PHE A 716 -9.52 -12.39 1.16
C PHE A 716 -8.76 -13.31 2.13
N GLY A 717 -8.76 -13.09 3.45
CA GLY A 717 -7.91 -13.84 4.40
C GLY A 717 -6.51 -13.26 4.54
N TRP A 718 -5.48 -14.11 4.70
CA TRP A 718 -4.11 -13.68 4.98
C TRP A 718 -3.11 -14.22 3.95
N VAL A 719 -2.37 -13.35 3.30
CA VAL A 719 -1.23 -13.68 2.46
C VAL A 719 0.08 -13.37 3.19
N VAL A 720 1.04 -14.30 3.16
CA VAL A 720 2.38 -14.16 3.75
C VAL A 720 3.43 -14.53 2.69
N ASP A 721 4.48 -13.72 2.61
CA ASP A 721 5.59 -13.87 1.68
C ASP A 721 6.92 -13.32 2.25
N ASP A 722 8.05 -13.58 1.58
CA ASP A 722 9.39 -13.10 1.92
C ASP A 722 9.78 -13.33 3.41
N VAL A 723 9.60 -14.56 3.90
CA VAL A 723 9.84 -14.89 5.32
C VAL A 723 11.33 -15.02 5.60
N ARG A 724 11.84 -14.19 6.52
CA ARG A 724 13.28 -14.02 6.78
C ARG A 724 13.60 -14.05 8.27
N VAL A 725 14.56 -14.87 8.68
CA VAL A 725 15.23 -14.77 10.00
C VAL A 725 16.69 -14.41 9.75
N TYR A 726 17.19 -13.33 10.34
CA TYR A 726 18.46 -12.73 9.93
C TYR A 726 19.10 -11.92 11.06
N THR A 727 20.35 -11.52 10.84
CA THR A 727 21.03 -10.44 11.59
C THR A 727 21.42 -9.31 10.64
N CYS A 728 21.76 -8.13 11.16
CA CYS A 728 22.29 -7.02 10.36
C CYS A 728 23.80 -6.90 10.57
N ALA A 729 24.58 -6.94 9.49
CA ALA A 729 26.03 -6.90 9.55
C ALA A 729 26.54 -5.52 10.01
N ASN A 730 27.13 -5.45 11.20
CA ASN A 730 27.65 -4.23 11.84
C ASN A 730 26.59 -3.15 12.13
N GLU A 731 25.49 -3.50 12.80
CA GLU A 731 24.65 -2.47 13.42
C GLU A 731 25.52 -1.65 14.40
N PRO A 732 25.73 -0.32 14.17
CA PRO A 732 26.22 0.54 15.23
C PRO A 732 25.25 0.38 16.42
N PRO A 733 25.69 0.47 17.69
CA PRO A 733 24.73 0.49 18.79
C PRO A 733 23.63 1.52 18.45
N PRO A 734 22.34 1.14 18.59
CA PRO A 734 21.23 1.98 18.14
C PRO A 734 21.44 3.39 18.67
N PRO A 735 21.26 4.46 17.88
CA PRO A 735 21.53 5.81 18.35
C PRO A 735 20.74 6.12 19.62
N ALA A 736 21.24 7.04 20.45
CA ALA A 736 20.56 7.39 21.68
C ALA A 736 19.16 7.92 21.34
N GLU A 737 18.13 7.36 21.95
CA GLU A 737 16.80 7.94 21.96
C GLU A 737 16.67 8.85 23.17
N VAL A 738 15.91 9.93 23.02
CA VAL A 738 15.63 10.87 24.09
C VAL A 738 14.13 11.13 24.21
N SER A 739 13.59 11.03 25.42
CA SER A 739 12.16 11.22 25.68
C SER A 739 11.96 11.89 27.03
N PHE A 740 10.78 12.48 27.25
CA PHE A 740 10.33 12.77 28.59
C PHE A 740 10.23 11.46 29.39
N SER A 741 10.52 11.52 30.70
CA SER A 741 10.40 10.35 31.58
C SER A 741 8.97 9.83 31.68
N ASP A 742 8.00 10.73 31.51
CA ASP A 742 6.56 10.48 31.63
C ASP A 742 5.82 11.37 30.63
N ALA A 743 4.68 10.89 30.12
CA ALA A 743 3.82 11.67 29.22
C ALA A 743 3.03 12.78 29.95
N THR A 744 2.93 12.68 31.27
CA THR A 744 2.24 13.68 32.11
C THR A 744 3.05 14.02 33.35
N TYR A 745 3.00 15.29 33.71
CA TYR A 745 3.59 15.85 34.93
C TYR A 745 2.52 16.63 35.68
N SER A 746 2.67 16.77 36.99
CA SER A 746 1.81 17.66 37.76
C SER A 746 2.59 18.42 38.82
N VAL A 747 2.14 19.65 39.08
CA VAL A 747 2.63 20.50 40.15
C VAL A 747 1.45 21.25 40.74
N GLY A 748 1.39 21.39 42.06
CA GLY A 748 0.43 22.33 42.65
C GLY A 748 0.86 23.76 42.39
N GLU A 749 -0.07 24.69 42.32
CA GLU A 749 0.21 26.11 42.08
C GLU A 749 1.24 26.69 43.09
N ALA A 750 1.06 26.43 44.39
CA ALA A 750 2.03 26.75 45.45
C ALA A 750 3.35 25.94 45.40
N GLY A 751 3.50 25.04 44.43
CA GLY A 751 4.70 24.22 44.24
C GLY A 751 5.89 25.02 43.68
N GLY A 752 5.64 26.20 43.11
CA GLY A 752 6.64 27.16 42.63
C GLY A 752 7.37 26.77 41.33
N ALA A 753 7.69 25.49 41.12
CA ALA A 753 8.18 25.00 39.82
C ALA A 753 8.00 23.48 39.66
N ALA A 754 7.62 23.06 38.45
CA ALA A 754 7.66 21.65 38.06
C ALA A 754 9.07 21.25 37.62
N THR A 755 9.53 20.06 38.03
CA THR A 755 10.79 19.48 37.54
C THR A 755 10.47 18.46 36.46
N ILE A 756 10.92 18.72 35.24
CA ILE A 756 10.71 17.86 34.07
C ILE A 756 11.97 17.04 33.84
N THR A 757 11.81 15.73 33.72
CA THR A 757 12.93 14.79 33.52
C THR A 757 12.91 14.29 32.09
N VAL A 758 14.07 14.32 31.44
CA VAL A 758 14.29 13.81 30.09
C VAL A 758 15.29 12.68 30.19
N THR A 759 14.94 11.51 29.68
CA THR A 759 15.71 10.27 29.78
C THR A 759 16.30 9.86 28.44
N ARG A 760 17.47 9.23 28.49
CA ARG A 760 18.11 8.54 27.38
C ARG A 760 17.71 7.07 27.40
N THR A 761 17.34 6.51 26.26
CA THR A 761 17.21 5.07 26.02
C THR A 761 18.12 4.66 24.84
N GLY A 762 18.76 3.48 24.90
CA GLY A 762 19.70 3.06 23.83
C GLY A 762 20.98 3.92 23.71
N GLY A 763 21.70 3.83 22.57
CA GLY A 763 22.74 4.81 22.22
C GLY A 763 24.18 4.54 22.61
N GLY A 764 24.49 3.50 23.38
CA GLY A 764 25.81 3.39 24.02
C GLY A 764 26.09 4.59 24.94
N THR A 765 27.31 5.12 24.96
CA THR A 765 27.68 6.22 25.88
C THR A 765 27.98 7.55 25.19
N SER A 766 27.68 7.73 23.91
CA SER A 766 27.99 8.98 23.17
C SER A 766 27.26 10.23 23.71
N ALA A 767 27.91 11.40 23.65
CA ALA A 767 27.30 12.68 23.98
C ALA A 767 26.31 13.14 22.89
N PHE A 768 25.21 13.79 23.29
CA PHE A 768 24.18 14.33 22.40
C PHE A 768 23.49 15.56 23.02
N SER A 769 22.67 16.26 22.25
CA SER A 769 21.84 17.36 22.74
C SER A 769 20.40 17.29 22.22
N VAL A 770 19.47 17.88 22.99
CA VAL A 770 18.07 18.06 22.59
C VAL A 770 17.57 19.41 23.14
N ASP A 771 16.78 20.11 22.35
CA ASP A 771 16.10 21.34 22.76
C ASP A 771 14.76 21.01 23.43
N TYR A 772 14.35 21.83 24.39
CA TYR A 772 13.02 21.77 25.01
C TYR A 772 12.35 23.14 24.95
N ALA A 773 11.03 23.16 24.86
CA ALA A 773 10.21 24.36 24.96
C ALA A 773 8.86 24.07 25.62
N THR A 774 8.31 25.10 26.28
CA THR A 774 6.93 25.12 26.77
C THR A 774 6.03 25.92 25.84
N ALA A 775 4.78 25.50 25.68
CA ALA A 775 3.72 26.26 25.03
C ALA A 775 2.45 26.29 25.88
N ASP A 776 1.63 27.31 25.69
CA ASP A 776 0.37 27.49 26.42
C ASP A 776 -0.60 26.34 26.10
N GLY A 777 -1.21 25.76 27.13
CA GLY A 777 -2.36 24.89 27.03
C GLY A 777 -3.60 25.66 27.48
N SER A 778 -4.21 25.24 28.60
CA SER A 778 -5.16 26.11 29.32
C SER A 778 -4.45 27.17 30.17
N ALA A 779 -3.23 26.91 30.63
CA ALA A 779 -2.38 27.89 31.32
C ALA A 779 -1.70 28.83 30.32
N ALA A 780 -1.61 30.12 30.65
CA ALA A 780 -1.02 31.18 29.87
C ALA A 780 0.34 31.65 30.45
N ALA A 781 1.36 31.70 29.58
CA ALA A 781 2.68 32.18 29.97
C ALA A 781 2.66 33.65 30.45
N GLY A 782 3.21 33.88 31.64
CA GLY A 782 3.28 35.17 32.31
C GLY A 782 2.08 35.48 33.21
N VAL A 783 1.05 34.64 33.20
CA VAL A 783 -0.04 34.64 34.17
C VAL A 783 0.16 33.45 35.11
N ASP A 784 0.10 32.22 34.59
CA ASP A 784 0.01 30.99 35.40
C ASP A 784 1.37 30.26 35.49
N TYR A 785 2.25 30.50 34.52
CA TYR A 785 3.61 29.96 34.52
C TYR A 785 4.61 30.85 33.79
N ILE A 786 5.90 30.61 33.96
CA ILE A 786 6.96 31.30 33.20
C ILE A 786 7.45 30.38 32.09
N ALA A 787 7.32 30.82 30.83
CA ALA A 787 7.77 30.06 29.67
C ALA A 787 9.25 29.63 29.80
N ALA A 788 9.50 28.34 29.60
CA ALA A 788 10.83 27.74 29.68
C ALA A 788 11.23 27.16 28.32
N ASN A 789 12.44 27.47 27.87
CA ASN A 789 13.06 26.84 26.71
C ASN A 789 14.58 26.78 26.89
N GLY A 790 15.23 25.86 26.21
CA GLY A 790 16.69 25.70 26.24
C GLY A 790 17.16 24.41 25.61
N THR A 791 18.47 24.14 25.72
CA THR A 791 19.11 22.93 25.21
C THR A 791 19.65 22.09 26.36
N LEU A 792 19.19 20.84 26.46
CA LEU A 792 19.80 19.83 27.33
C LEU A 792 20.99 19.20 26.61
N ASN A 793 22.14 19.22 27.27
CA ASN A 793 23.35 18.56 26.78
C ASN A 793 23.62 17.32 27.63
N PHE A 794 23.64 16.16 27.00
CA PHE A 794 23.94 14.88 27.62
C PHE A 794 25.41 14.56 27.42
N THR A 795 26.13 14.41 28.52
CA THR A 795 27.54 13.97 28.49
C THR A 795 27.64 12.46 28.30
N ASP A 796 28.87 11.98 28.06
CA ASP A 796 29.13 10.57 27.81
C ASP A 796 28.66 9.69 28.99
N GLY A 797 27.74 8.75 28.73
CA GLY A 797 27.15 7.85 29.74
C GLY A 797 26.13 8.51 30.69
N GLN A 798 25.59 9.68 30.35
CA GLN A 798 24.53 10.32 31.13
C GLN A 798 23.15 9.83 30.67
N ASP A 799 22.39 9.24 31.59
CA ASP A 799 21.10 8.60 31.28
C ASP A 799 19.89 9.54 31.45
N SER A 800 20.06 10.68 32.14
CA SER A 800 18.99 11.67 32.30
C SER A 800 19.50 13.10 32.50
N GLN A 801 18.65 14.06 32.13
CA GLN A 801 18.77 15.48 32.44
C GLN A 801 17.43 16.01 32.92
N THR A 802 17.44 17.17 33.58
CA THR A 802 16.22 17.84 34.02
C THR A 802 16.22 19.32 33.67
N PHE A 803 15.04 19.88 33.48
CA PHE A 803 14.80 21.32 33.47
C PHE A 803 13.60 21.66 34.36
N SER A 804 13.45 22.95 34.68
CA SER A 804 12.35 23.43 35.52
C SER A 804 11.41 24.33 34.76
N VAL A 805 10.11 24.16 34.98
CA VAL A 805 9.05 25.08 34.53
C VAL A 805 8.49 25.81 35.75
N PRO A 806 8.83 27.09 35.99
CA PRO A 806 8.29 27.85 37.11
C PRO A 806 6.79 28.08 36.95
N VAL A 807 6.03 27.86 38.02
CA VAL A 807 4.60 28.18 38.10
C VAL A 807 4.40 29.45 38.93
N VAL A 808 3.35 30.19 38.62
CA VAL A 808 2.94 31.39 39.35
C VAL A 808 1.80 30.97 40.27
N ASP A 809 1.99 31.19 41.57
CA ASP A 809 0.96 30.98 42.61
C ASP A 809 0.25 32.32 42.81
N ASP A 810 -1.04 32.35 42.52
CA ASP A 810 -1.87 33.52 42.75
C ASP A 810 -2.91 33.32 43.87
N GLY A 811 -4.08 33.94 43.78
CA GLY A 811 -5.12 33.86 44.81
C GLY A 811 -6.51 33.73 44.19
N VAL A 812 -6.58 33.38 42.90
CA VAL A 812 -7.78 33.26 42.08
C VAL A 812 -8.11 31.78 42.00
N VAL A 813 -9.36 31.42 42.34
CA VAL A 813 -9.80 30.03 42.22
C VAL A 813 -10.10 29.74 40.74
N GLU A 814 -9.29 28.89 40.13
CA GLU A 814 -9.40 28.49 38.73
C GLU A 814 -9.67 26.99 38.61
N LEU A 815 -9.52 26.46 37.40
CA LEU A 815 -9.55 25.02 37.13
C LEU A 815 -8.12 24.52 36.98
N ASP A 816 -7.89 23.21 37.12
CA ASP A 816 -6.59 22.64 36.77
C ASP A 816 -6.18 23.04 35.34
N GLU A 817 -5.01 23.66 35.23
CA GLU A 817 -4.54 24.20 33.97
C GLU A 817 -3.40 23.37 33.38
N THR A 818 -3.17 23.47 32.08
CA THR A 818 -2.21 22.63 31.37
C THR A 818 -1.20 23.45 30.57
N ILE A 819 0.04 22.97 30.55
CA ILE A 819 1.16 23.48 29.73
C ILE A 819 1.63 22.34 28.83
N LEU A 820 1.85 22.63 27.55
CA LEU A 820 2.44 21.67 26.60
C LEU A 820 3.97 21.75 26.65
N LEU A 821 4.62 20.59 26.69
CA LEU A 821 6.08 20.43 26.68
C LEU A 821 6.50 19.71 25.40
N THR A 822 7.53 20.21 24.72
CA THR A 822 8.02 19.63 23.46
C THR A 822 9.53 19.49 23.47
N LEU A 823 10.04 18.34 23.01
CA LEU A 823 11.44 18.10 22.66
C LEU A 823 11.65 18.30 21.14
N SER A 824 12.75 18.92 20.76
CA SER A 824 13.10 19.16 19.34
C SER A 824 14.60 19.38 19.17
N GLY A 825 15.06 19.64 17.94
CA GLY A 825 16.43 20.11 17.69
C GLY A 825 17.52 19.11 18.10
N GLU A 826 17.21 17.82 18.04
CA GLU A 826 18.09 16.74 18.45
C GLU A 826 19.38 16.68 17.60
N SER A 827 20.51 16.47 18.26
CA SER A 827 21.81 16.31 17.61
C SER A 827 22.60 15.19 18.28
N GLY A 828 22.85 14.12 17.54
CA GLY A 828 23.52 12.91 18.04
C GLY A 828 22.61 11.93 18.78
N ALA A 829 21.30 12.13 18.73
CA ALA A 829 20.23 11.29 19.25
C ALA A 829 18.98 11.39 18.36
N TYR A 830 18.00 10.52 18.55
CA TYR A 830 16.65 10.63 17.99
C TYR A 830 15.65 10.93 19.09
N LEU A 831 14.53 11.57 18.73
CA LEU A 831 13.39 11.68 19.64
C LEU A 831 12.74 10.28 19.79
N GLY A 832 12.53 9.86 21.03
CA GLY A 832 11.91 8.57 21.36
C GLY A 832 10.39 8.66 21.49
N ALA A 833 9.78 7.66 22.13
CA ALA A 833 8.32 7.47 22.19
C ALA A 833 7.53 8.60 22.87
N VAL A 834 8.17 9.44 23.71
CA VAL A 834 7.51 10.55 24.41
C VAL A 834 8.23 11.87 24.11
N PRO A 835 8.09 12.42 22.90
CA PRO A 835 8.71 13.69 22.50
C PRO A 835 7.90 14.91 22.97
N GLU A 836 6.63 14.69 23.33
CA GLU A 836 5.72 15.69 23.90
C GLU A 836 5.15 15.18 25.22
N ALA A 837 4.92 16.09 26.16
CA ALA A 837 4.31 15.79 27.44
C ALA A 837 3.42 16.95 27.91
N VAL A 838 2.47 16.67 28.80
CA VAL A 838 1.57 17.68 29.39
C VAL A 838 1.92 17.89 30.86
N LEU A 839 2.13 19.12 31.27
CA LEU A 839 2.25 19.51 32.68
C LEU A 839 0.94 20.12 33.16
N THR A 840 0.34 19.54 34.20
CA THR A 840 -0.85 20.09 34.87
C THR A 840 -0.44 20.93 36.08
N ILE A 841 -0.92 22.17 36.13
CA ILE A 841 -0.94 23.00 37.33
C ILE A 841 -2.23 22.68 38.08
N ALA A 842 -2.10 22.06 39.25
CA ALA A 842 -3.24 21.71 40.09
C ALA A 842 -3.60 22.89 40.98
N GLU A 843 -4.86 23.31 40.89
CA GLU A 843 -5.44 24.41 41.65
C GLU A 843 -5.39 24.09 43.16
N ASN A 844 -5.00 25.08 43.97
CA ASN A 844 -4.83 24.91 45.41
C ASN A 844 -5.67 25.89 46.26
N ASP A 845 -6.30 26.89 45.64
CA ASP A 845 -7.10 27.90 46.29
C ASP A 845 -8.49 27.40 46.64
N VAL A 846 -9.12 28.12 47.57
CA VAL A 846 -10.36 27.71 48.21
C VAL A 846 -11.38 28.83 48.08
N GLY A 847 -12.52 28.59 47.42
CA GLY A 847 -13.52 29.64 47.22
C GLY A 847 -14.64 29.30 46.24
N ASP A 848 -15.32 30.35 45.77
CA ASP A 848 -16.43 30.24 44.81
C ASP A 848 -15.88 30.27 43.37
N PHE A 849 -16.07 29.18 42.63
CA PHE A 849 -15.96 29.17 41.18
C PHE A 849 -17.33 29.58 40.58
N ALA A 850 -17.42 30.79 40.03
CA ALA A 850 -18.63 31.27 39.36
C ALA A 850 -18.65 30.85 37.89
N TRP A 851 -19.51 29.89 37.55
CA TRP A 851 -19.67 29.38 36.19
C TRP A 851 -20.54 30.27 35.31
N ILE A 852 -21.43 31.04 35.92
CA ILE A 852 -22.29 32.04 35.29
C ILE A 852 -22.15 33.33 36.09
N ASP A 853 -21.45 34.31 35.53
CA ASP A 853 -21.36 35.70 35.99
C ASP A 853 -21.15 36.56 34.74
N ASP A 854 -21.96 37.60 34.55
CA ASP A 854 -22.03 38.43 33.34
C ASP A 854 -22.35 37.73 32.00
N GLY A 855 -22.38 36.41 31.95
CA GLY A 855 -22.59 35.61 30.75
C GLY A 855 -22.74 34.12 31.05
N VAL A 856 -23.03 33.33 30.01
CA VAL A 856 -22.98 31.87 30.05
C VAL A 856 -21.59 31.36 29.62
N PRO A 857 -21.17 30.15 30.02
CA PRO A 857 -19.87 29.59 29.61
C PRO A 857 -19.74 29.46 28.09
N SER A 858 -18.50 29.51 27.59
CA SER A 858 -18.20 29.39 26.16
C SER A 858 -18.71 28.07 25.57
N GLY A 859 -19.23 28.12 24.34
CA GLY A 859 -19.76 26.95 23.63
C GLY A 859 -21.19 26.56 24.00
N ALA A 860 -21.77 27.15 25.06
CA ALA A 860 -23.10 26.78 25.54
C ALA A 860 -24.23 27.05 24.53
N ALA A 861 -25.04 26.03 24.25
CA ALA A 861 -26.24 26.10 23.43
C ALA A 861 -27.43 26.60 24.26
N LEU A 862 -27.89 27.82 23.99
CA LEU A 862 -28.94 28.50 24.77
C LEU A 862 -30.35 28.13 24.28
N THR A 863 -31.24 27.78 25.22
CA THR A 863 -32.68 27.61 24.98
C THR A 863 -33.51 28.45 25.95
N GLY A 864 -34.57 29.08 25.44
CA GLY A 864 -35.42 30.00 26.20
C GLY A 864 -34.97 31.46 26.09
N ASN A 865 -35.61 32.34 26.87
CA ASN A 865 -35.38 33.78 26.77
C ASN A 865 -34.29 34.23 27.76
N TRP A 866 -33.07 34.38 27.26
CA TRP A 866 -31.95 34.97 27.98
C TRP A 866 -31.95 36.50 27.83
N ASN A 867 -31.92 37.22 28.95
CA ASN A 867 -31.97 38.68 29.02
C ASN A 867 -31.04 39.16 30.14
N TRP A 868 -29.99 39.88 29.77
CA TRP A 868 -28.96 40.38 30.69
C TRP A 868 -29.23 41.84 31.04
N VAL A 869 -29.31 42.16 32.33
CA VAL A 869 -29.71 43.47 32.85
C VAL A 869 -28.67 44.02 33.83
N SER A 870 -28.51 45.36 33.88
CA SER A 870 -27.51 46.02 34.73
C SER A 870 -28.06 46.92 35.85
N THR A 871 -29.39 47.17 35.91
CA THR A 871 -29.93 48.18 36.85
C THR A 871 -31.27 47.85 37.53
N SER A 872 -31.95 46.74 37.21
CA SER A 872 -33.28 46.45 37.77
C SER A 872 -33.59 44.94 37.84
N PRO A 873 -33.04 44.22 38.85
CA PRO A 873 -32.16 44.71 39.91
C PRO A 873 -30.74 45.02 39.41
N PRO A 874 -29.95 45.86 40.11
CA PRO A 874 -28.52 45.90 39.90
C PRO A 874 -27.91 44.50 40.11
N PRO A 875 -26.95 44.07 39.28
CA PRO A 875 -26.23 42.82 39.45
C PRO A 875 -25.65 42.68 40.87
N TYR A 876 -25.64 41.45 41.37
CA TYR A 876 -24.95 41.07 42.60
C TYR A 876 -23.43 41.10 42.40
N SER A 877 -22.95 40.52 41.30
CA SER A 877 -21.55 40.48 40.87
C SER A 877 -21.44 41.07 39.46
N GLY A 878 -20.23 41.40 39.03
CA GLY A 878 -19.98 41.84 37.66
C GLY A 878 -20.76 43.10 37.22
N GLY A 879 -21.08 43.16 35.93
CA GLY A 879 -21.82 44.22 35.25
C GLY A 879 -23.23 43.86 34.76
N LEU A 880 -23.62 42.59 34.75
CA LEU A 880 -24.84 42.05 34.17
C LEU A 880 -25.38 40.84 34.97
N ALA A 881 -26.69 40.85 35.24
CA ALA A 881 -27.40 39.70 35.81
C ALA A 881 -28.47 39.21 34.84
N HIS A 882 -28.80 37.91 34.86
CA HIS A 882 -29.79 37.34 33.98
C HIS A 882 -31.22 37.44 34.55
N GLN A 883 -32.12 38.18 33.90
CA GLN A 883 -33.53 38.30 34.29
C GLN A 883 -34.45 37.42 33.44
N SER A 884 -35.24 36.57 34.09
CA SER A 884 -36.27 35.77 33.42
C SER A 884 -37.43 36.63 32.91
N ILE A 885 -38.20 36.08 31.96
CA ILE A 885 -39.49 36.68 31.59
C ILE A 885 -40.47 36.67 32.77
N LEU A 886 -41.48 37.54 32.70
CA LEU A 886 -42.66 37.50 33.57
C LEU A 886 -43.72 36.61 32.92
N ALA A 887 -44.08 35.49 33.55
CA ALA A 887 -45.08 34.56 33.03
C ALA A 887 -45.91 33.90 34.14
N ASN A 888 -47.10 33.41 33.78
CA ASN A 888 -47.92 32.55 34.63
C ASN A 888 -47.68 31.08 34.26
N GLY A 889 -47.69 30.18 35.24
CA GLY A 889 -47.36 28.78 35.08
C GLY A 889 -45.85 28.53 34.92
N VAL A 890 -45.50 27.30 34.50
CA VAL A 890 -44.11 26.87 34.34
C VAL A 890 -43.45 27.59 33.17
N HIS A 891 -42.30 28.21 33.42
CA HIS A 891 -41.43 28.76 32.38
C HIS A 891 -39.95 28.54 32.75
N GLN A 892 -39.10 28.39 31.73
CA GLN A 892 -37.72 27.96 31.88
C GLN A 892 -36.82 28.63 30.83
N HIS A 893 -35.56 28.78 31.19
CA HIS A 893 -34.43 29.07 30.30
C HIS A 893 -33.24 28.22 30.77
N TYR A 894 -32.49 27.70 29.82
CA TYR A 894 -31.39 26.78 30.09
C TYR A 894 -30.32 26.85 29.01
N PHE A 895 -29.18 26.25 29.31
CA PHE A 895 -28.17 25.92 28.33
C PHE A 895 -27.63 24.51 28.53
N ASN A 896 -27.11 23.92 27.47
CA ASN A 896 -26.38 22.65 27.45
C ASN A 896 -25.16 22.76 26.52
N ASP A 897 -24.37 21.69 26.43
CA ASP A 897 -23.20 21.59 25.55
C ASP A 897 -22.15 22.70 25.80
N ALA A 898 -22.02 23.17 27.04
CA ALA A 898 -20.94 24.09 27.41
C ALA A 898 -19.58 23.43 27.15
N ALA A 899 -18.66 24.12 26.47
CA ALA A 899 -17.32 23.59 26.19
C ALA A 899 -16.46 23.49 27.47
N VAL A 900 -16.73 24.36 28.44
CA VAL A 900 -16.14 24.31 29.78
C VAL A 900 -17.18 23.74 30.74
N HIS A 901 -16.98 22.50 31.16
CA HIS A 901 -17.83 21.85 32.16
C HIS A 901 -17.54 22.42 33.55
N MET A 902 -18.57 22.57 34.37
CA MET A 902 -18.39 22.86 35.80
C MET A 902 -18.03 21.56 36.51
N PRO A 903 -16.82 21.42 37.07
CA PRO A 903 -16.50 20.27 37.90
C PRO A 903 -17.24 20.38 39.22
N VAL A 904 -17.70 19.24 39.74
CA VAL A 904 -18.32 19.17 41.05
C VAL A 904 -17.60 18.08 41.83
N ALA A 905 -16.67 18.46 42.70
CA ALA A 905 -15.92 17.52 43.53
C ALA A 905 -16.78 16.96 44.68
N THR A 906 -16.32 15.88 45.30
CA THR A 906 -16.96 15.31 46.49
C THR A 906 -16.89 16.31 47.65
N GLY A 907 -18.03 16.63 48.27
CA GLY A 907 -18.13 17.61 49.35
C GLY A 907 -18.47 19.04 48.91
N ASP A 908 -18.51 19.31 47.61
CA ASP A 908 -18.80 20.64 47.08
C ASP A 908 -20.23 21.10 47.36
N THR A 909 -20.40 22.43 47.39
CA THR A 909 -21.70 23.08 47.50
C THR A 909 -21.97 23.91 46.26
N LEU A 910 -23.03 23.58 45.52
CA LEU A 910 -23.52 24.36 44.40
C LEU A 910 -24.19 25.63 44.94
N PHE A 911 -24.03 26.75 44.24
CA PHE A 911 -24.67 27.99 44.61
C PHE A 911 -25.25 28.76 43.43
N ALA A 912 -26.26 29.58 43.71
CA ALA A 912 -26.80 30.56 42.76
C ALA A 912 -27.31 31.79 43.50
N TYR A 913 -26.93 32.98 43.06
CA TYR A 913 -27.53 34.21 43.56
C TYR A 913 -28.85 34.48 42.83
N VAL A 914 -29.93 34.67 43.60
CA VAL A 914 -31.27 34.92 43.07
C VAL A 914 -31.91 36.16 43.70
N TYR A 915 -32.58 36.96 42.88
CA TYR A 915 -33.43 38.07 43.27
C TYR A 915 -34.86 37.81 42.78
N LEU A 916 -35.80 37.61 43.71
CA LEU A 916 -37.21 37.44 43.37
C LEU A 916 -37.91 38.79 43.24
N ASP A 917 -38.68 38.99 42.17
CA ASP A 917 -39.41 40.25 41.96
C ASP A 917 -40.46 40.47 43.07
N PRO A 918 -40.38 41.56 43.85
CA PRO A 918 -41.35 41.85 44.90
C PRO A 918 -42.76 42.17 44.38
N GLU A 919 -42.90 42.64 43.14
CA GLU A 919 -44.21 42.95 42.54
C GLU A 919 -44.86 41.71 41.93
N ASN A 920 -44.06 40.76 41.43
CA ASN A 920 -44.51 39.55 40.76
C ASN A 920 -43.69 38.33 41.22
N PRO A 921 -43.81 37.92 42.49
CA PRO A 921 -43.00 36.84 43.03
C PRO A 921 -43.42 35.49 42.42
N PRO A 922 -42.46 34.60 42.12
CA PRO A 922 -42.79 33.23 41.75
C PRO A 922 -43.41 32.48 42.92
N SER A 923 -44.18 31.43 42.62
CA SER A 923 -44.72 30.46 43.58
C SER A 923 -43.73 29.30 43.86
N GLU A 924 -42.80 29.08 42.93
CA GLU A 924 -41.71 28.10 43.04
C GLU A 924 -40.55 28.48 42.13
N VAL A 925 -39.32 28.23 42.58
CA VAL A 925 -38.10 28.27 41.76
C VAL A 925 -37.38 26.93 41.82
N MET A 926 -36.80 26.51 40.70
CA MET A 926 -36.09 25.24 40.55
C MET A 926 -34.83 25.44 39.72
N LEU A 927 -33.71 24.91 40.23
CA LEU A 927 -32.46 24.76 39.52
C LEU A 927 -32.32 23.32 39.04
N GLN A 928 -31.77 23.14 37.84
CA GLN A 928 -31.53 21.84 37.25
C GLN A 928 -30.15 21.83 36.59
N TRP A 929 -29.48 20.69 36.60
CA TRP A 929 -28.17 20.51 35.98
C TRP A 929 -28.21 19.38 34.96
N ASN A 930 -27.42 19.51 33.89
CA ASN A 930 -27.25 18.51 32.85
C ASN A 930 -25.92 17.77 33.03
N VAL A 931 -25.96 16.44 32.99
CA VAL A 931 -24.79 15.57 32.95
C VAL A 931 -25.06 14.49 31.90
N GLY A 932 -24.24 14.42 30.84
CA GLY A 932 -24.38 13.41 29.79
C GLY A 932 -25.76 13.38 29.12
N GLY A 933 -26.41 14.55 28.98
CA GLY A 933 -27.76 14.67 28.42
C GLY A 933 -28.91 14.47 29.41
N SER A 934 -28.63 14.01 30.64
CA SER A 934 -29.63 13.84 31.69
C SER A 934 -29.84 15.11 32.52
N TRP A 935 -31.11 15.50 32.71
CA TRP A 935 -31.52 16.65 33.53
C TRP A 935 -31.99 16.25 34.94
N ASP A 936 -31.80 14.99 35.36
CA ASP A 936 -32.35 14.42 36.59
C ASP A 936 -31.59 14.78 37.88
N TYR A 937 -31.08 16.01 37.92
CA TYR A 937 -30.38 16.61 39.06
C TYR A 937 -31.06 17.96 39.33
N ARG A 938 -31.97 18.01 40.31
CA ARG A 938 -32.84 19.20 40.51
C ARG A 938 -33.04 19.56 41.97
N ALA A 939 -33.02 20.85 42.26
CA ALA A 939 -33.29 21.44 43.56
C ALA A 939 -34.37 22.51 43.44
N TYR A 940 -35.35 22.55 44.35
CA TYR A 940 -36.45 23.51 44.29
C TYR A 940 -36.80 24.14 45.65
N TRP A 941 -37.36 25.36 45.59
CA TRP A 941 -37.86 26.13 46.72
C TRP A 941 -39.28 26.60 46.45
N GLY A 942 -40.16 26.53 47.45
CA GLY A 942 -41.54 26.99 47.35
C GLY A 942 -42.59 25.86 47.29
N ALA A 943 -43.62 26.05 46.47
CA ALA A 943 -44.90 25.35 46.61
C ALA A 943 -44.98 23.94 45.98
N ASN A 944 -43.92 23.43 45.32
CA ASN A 944 -43.89 22.11 44.67
C ASN A 944 -45.00 21.90 43.60
N LEU A 945 -45.05 22.82 42.64
CA LEU A 945 -45.95 22.90 41.49
C LEU A 945 -45.29 22.44 40.17
N ILE A 946 -43.96 22.43 40.06
CA ILE A 946 -43.21 21.98 38.87
C ILE A 946 -43.07 20.45 38.91
N ASN A 947 -43.73 19.76 37.96
CA ASN A 947 -43.78 18.30 37.95
C ASN A 947 -42.64 17.61 37.16
N PHE A 948 -41.41 18.10 37.28
CA PHE A 948 -40.23 17.50 36.66
C PHE A 948 -39.49 16.60 37.65
N GLY A 949 -39.19 15.36 37.25
CA GLY A 949 -38.57 14.36 38.13
C GLY A 949 -39.49 13.80 39.22
N VAL A 950 -38.88 13.06 40.16
CA VAL A 950 -39.54 12.37 41.27
C VAL A 950 -39.17 13.06 42.58
N ASP A 951 -40.20 13.49 43.34
CA ASP A 951 -40.00 14.24 44.60
C ASP A 951 -39.27 13.39 45.64
N GLY A 952 -38.33 14.01 46.35
CA GLY A 952 -37.50 13.34 47.35
C GLY A 952 -36.39 12.46 46.76
N THR A 953 -36.07 12.61 45.48
CA THR A 953 -34.92 11.97 44.83
C THR A 953 -33.98 13.03 44.24
N ASN A 954 -32.83 12.61 43.72
CA ASN A 954 -31.87 13.49 43.02
C ASN A 954 -32.53 14.29 41.89
N SER A 955 -33.54 13.69 41.24
CA SER A 955 -34.30 14.31 40.16
C SER A 955 -35.30 15.39 40.58
N ARG A 956 -35.55 15.57 41.89
CA ARG A 956 -36.31 16.69 42.49
C ARG A 956 -36.16 16.71 44.02
N ARG A 957 -35.29 17.58 44.54
CA ARG A 957 -35.04 17.80 45.97
C ARG A 957 -35.65 19.11 46.49
N TYR A 958 -36.38 19.02 47.61
CA TYR A 958 -36.89 20.20 48.30
C TYR A 958 -35.80 20.85 49.17
N MET A 959 -35.54 22.13 48.91
CA MET A 959 -34.50 22.91 49.59
C MET A 959 -35.03 23.98 50.55
N GLY A 960 -36.35 24.22 50.58
CA GLY A 960 -36.99 25.08 51.56
C GLY A 960 -38.08 26.01 51.00
N ALA A 961 -38.49 26.98 51.82
CA ALA A 961 -39.41 28.04 51.38
C ALA A 961 -38.74 28.96 50.35
N LEU A 962 -39.55 29.72 49.60
CA LEU A 962 -39.01 30.72 48.67
C LEU A 962 -38.12 31.74 49.42
N PRO A 963 -37.01 32.16 48.78
CA PRO A 963 -36.23 33.31 49.23
C PRO A 963 -37.08 34.56 49.44
N VAL A 964 -36.57 35.49 50.26
CA VAL A 964 -37.22 36.78 50.48
C VAL A 964 -37.17 37.60 49.19
N THR A 965 -38.29 38.23 48.82
CA THR A 965 -38.39 39.05 47.61
C THR A 965 -37.72 40.41 47.78
N GLY A 966 -37.30 41.03 46.67
CA GLY A 966 -36.74 42.38 46.67
C GLY A 966 -35.29 42.50 47.13
N GLN A 967 -34.56 41.39 47.29
CA GLN A 967 -33.13 41.38 47.62
C GLN A 967 -32.43 40.14 47.02
N TRP A 968 -31.11 40.24 46.84
CA TRP A 968 -30.27 39.11 46.43
C TRP A 968 -30.13 38.12 47.58
N VAL A 969 -30.33 36.84 47.27
CA VAL A 969 -30.18 35.72 48.20
C VAL A 969 -29.31 34.66 47.54
N ARG A 970 -28.31 34.14 48.27
CA ARG A 970 -27.53 32.98 47.85
C ARG A 970 -28.31 31.71 48.14
N LEU A 971 -28.62 30.94 47.11
CA LEU A 971 -29.08 29.56 47.24
C LEU A 971 -27.86 28.65 47.38
N GLU A 972 -27.94 27.68 48.28
CA GLU A 972 -26.88 26.71 48.53
C GLU A 972 -27.45 25.30 48.48
N ILE A 973 -26.78 24.42 47.74
CA ILE A 973 -27.21 23.04 47.51
C ILE A 973 -25.99 22.14 47.66
N PRO A 974 -25.90 21.31 48.71
CA PRO A 974 -24.85 20.28 48.78
C PRO A 974 -24.92 19.39 47.53
N ALA A 975 -23.81 19.20 46.83
CA ALA A 975 -23.78 18.43 45.59
C ALA A 975 -24.30 16.99 45.79
N SER A 976 -24.03 16.40 46.96
CA SER A 976 -24.55 15.09 47.37
C SER A 976 -26.08 14.99 47.40
N PHE A 977 -26.80 16.09 47.62
CA PHE A 977 -28.27 16.06 47.73
C PHE A 977 -28.91 15.83 46.37
N VAL A 978 -28.33 16.39 45.33
CA VAL A 978 -28.78 16.24 43.95
C VAL A 978 -28.00 15.16 43.20
N GLY A 979 -26.96 14.56 43.80
CA GLY A 979 -26.19 13.46 43.21
C GLY A 979 -25.21 13.90 42.13
N LEU A 980 -24.59 15.06 42.31
CA LEU A 980 -23.63 15.65 41.36
C LEU A 980 -22.17 15.52 41.80
N GLU A 981 -21.87 14.88 42.94
CA GLU A 981 -20.47 14.67 43.34
C GLU A 981 -19.73 13.79 42.32
N GLY A 982 -18.57 14.26 41.86
CA GLY A 982 -17.77 13.65 40.81
C GLY A 982 -18.29 13.89 39.39
N ALA A 983 -19.34 14.70 39.20
CA ALA A 983 -19.91 14.96 37.89
C ALA A 983 -19.21 16.13 37.18
N ALA A 984 -19.08 16.01 35.85
CA ALA A 984 -18.76 17.12 34.97
C ALA A 984 -20.08 17.69 34.40
N VAL A 985 -20.55 18.80 34.96
CA VAL A 985 -21.83 19.41 34.58
C VAL A 985 -21.64 20.23 33.31
N ASN A 986 -22.41 19.94 32.26
CA ASN A 986 -22.30 20.59 30.95
C ASN A 986 -23.53 21.44 30.57
N GLY A 987 -24.52 21.54 31.47
CA GLY A 987 -25.67 22.41 31.28
C GLY A 987 -26.37 22.77 32.59
N MET A 988 -27.13 23.87 32.58
CA MET A 988 -27.91 24.32 33.72
C MET A 988 -29.22 24.95 33.27
N ALA A 989 -30.27 24.78 34.07
CA ALA A 989 -31.58 25.37 33.83
C ALA A 989 -32.13 26.09 35.05
N PHE A 990 -32.82 27.19 34.76
CA PHE A 990 -33.51 28.03 35.72
C PHE A 990 -35.00 27.99 35.40
N THR A 991 -35.78 27.40 36.29
CA THR A 991 -37.21 27.16 36.09
C THR A 991 -38.02 27.81 37.19
N LEU A 992 -39.15 28.41 36.81
CA LEU A 992 -40.04 29.09 37.73
C LEU A 992 -41.49 28.65 37.49
N PHE A 993 -42.30 28.72 38.55
CA PHE A 993 -43.76 28.66 38.46
C PHE A 993 -44.34 30.02 38.88
N ASP A 994 -45.02 30.69 37.94
CA ASP A 994 -45.49 32.09 38.06
C ASP A 994 -44.36 33.11 38.28
N GLY A 995 -44.67 34.41 38.11
CA GLY A 995 -43.77 35.51 38.47
C GLY A 995 -42.53 35.64 37.58
N ARG A 996 -41.47 36.25 38.14
CA ARG A 996 -40.12 36.34 37.55
C ARG A 996 -39.03 36.37 38.61
N ALA A 997 -37.81 35.97 38.25
CA ALA A 997 -36.62 36.16 39.06
C ALA A 997 -35.44 36.67 38.21
N THR A 998 -34.42 37.19 38.89
CA THR A 998 -33.12 37.52 38.30
C THR A 998 -32.05 36.65 38.96
N TRP A 999 -31.15 36.10 38.17
CA TRP A 999 -30.07 35.22 38.57
C TRP A 999 -28.74 35.88 38.26
N ASP A 1000 -27.76 35.65 39.11
CA ASP A 1000 -26.40 36.13 38.96
C ASP A 1000 -25.43 35.06 39.49
N ALA A 1001 -24.13 35.34 39.57
CA ALA A 1001 -23.06 34.52 40.14
C ALA A 1001 -23.54 33.13 40.58
N THR A 1002 -23.40 32.15 39.69
CA THR A 1002 -23.90 30.79 39.89
C THR A 1002 -22.79 29.81 39.55
N GLY A 1003 -22.56 28.83 40.40
CA GLY A 1003 -21.46 27.90 40.22
C GLY A 1003 -21.30 26.95 41.40
N VAL A 1004 -20.04 26.67 41.76
CA VAL A 1004 -19.68 25.74 42.83
C VAL A 1004 -18.72 26.40 43.82
N THR A 1005 -18.96 26.19 45.11
CA THR A 1005 -17.96 26.46 46.14
C THR A 1005 -17.15 25.20 46.32
N SER A 1006 -15.88 25.24 45.91
CA SER A 1006 -14.94 24.15 46.11
C SER A 1006 -14.48 24.14 47.56
N VAL A 1007 -14.51 22.95 48.17
CA VAL A 1007 -13.81 22.66 49.42
C VAL A 1007 -12.61 21.80 49.01
N PRO A 1008 -11.39 22.02 49.55
CA PRO A 1008 -10.21 21.39 48.96
C PRO A 1008 -10.40 19.87 48.90
N PRO A 1009 -9.97 19.20 47.82
CA PRO A 1009 -10.03 17.75 47.76
C PRO A 1009 -9.33 17.19 49.00
N VAL A 1010 -10.00 16.32 49.74
CA VAL A 1010 -9.29 15.41 50.63
C VAL A 1010 -8.36 14.60 49.72
N PRO A 1011 -7.03 14.69 49.85
CA PRO A 1011 -6.12 14.05 48.91
C PRO A 1011 -6.43 12.55 48.84
N SER A 1012 -6.60 12.05 47.62
CA SER A 1012 -6.87 10.64 47.35
C SER A 1012 -5.66 9.80 47.75
N VAL A 1013 -5.90 8.76 48.55
CA VAL A 1013 -4.88 7.77 48.94
C VAL A 1013 -4.98 6.60 47.97
N THR A 1014 -3.97 6.41 47.13
CA THR A 1014 -3.84 5.21 46.28
C THR A 1014 -2.98 4.17 46.99
N PHE A 1015 -3.47 2.94 47.09
CA PHE A 1015 -2.74 1.81 47.69
C PHE A 1015 -2.07 0.99 46.59
N SER A 1016 -0.74 0.98 46.51
CA SER A 1016 -0.01 0.07 45.64
C SER A 1016 0.44 -1.17 46.44
N GLY A 1017 -0.16 -2.33 46.17
CA GLY A 1017 0.36 -3.68 46.43
C GLY A 1017 0.77 -4.04 47.87
N ALA A 1018 0.11 -5.02 48.47
CA ALA A 1018 0.62 -5.69 49.68
C ALA A 1018 1.63 -6.78 49.30
N THR A 1019 2.91 -6.60 49.63
CA THR A 1019 3.89 -7.70 49.58
C THR A 1019 3.84 -8.50 50.88
N TYR A 1020 3.65 -9.82 50.76
CA TYR A 1020 3.74 -10.76 51.87
C TYR A 1020 5.17 -11.30 51.97
N SER A 1021 5.82 -11.10 53.12
CA SER A 1021 7.07 -11.77 53.44
C SER A 1021 6.87 -12.62 54.70
N VAL A 1022 7.01 -13.94 54.55
CA VAL A 1022 7.05 -14.88 55.68
C VAL A 1022 8.52 -15.09 56.04
N GLY A 1023 8.96 -14.54 57.17
CA GLY A 1023 10.27 -14.87 57.73
C GLY A 1023 10.22 -16.23 58.42
N GLU A 1024 11.05 -17.18 57.99
CA GLU A 1024 11.27 -18.44 58.72
C GLU A 1024 12.02 -18.18 60.04
N ALA A 1025 11.30 -17.72 61.07
CA ALA A 1025 11.68 -17.93 62.46
C ALA A 1025 10.53 -17.73 63.46
N ASP A 1026 9.66 -16.73 63.31
CA ASP A 1026 8.75 -16.35 64.42
C ASP A 1026 7.28 -16.08 64.04
N GLY A 1027 6.83 -16.44 62.83
CA GLY A 1027 5.40 -16.44 62.48
C GLY A 1027 4.70 -15.07 62.44
N GLU A 1028 5.45 -13.96 62.46
CA GLU A 1028 4.90 -12.62 62.25
C GLU A 1028 4.73 -12.33 60.75
N ALA A 1029 3.53 -11.92 60.36
CA ALA A 1029 3.25 -11.40 59.03
C ALA A 1029 3.24 -9.86 59.09
N SER A 1030 4.12 -9.22 58.32
CA SER A 1030 4.15 -7.76 58.19
C SER A 1030 3.52 -7.33 56.87
N ILE A 1031 2.56 -6.41 56.92
CA ILE A 1031 2.05 -5.71 55.74
C ILE A 1031 2.77 -4.36 55.67
N THR A 1032 3.44 -4.11 54.55
CA THR A 1032 4.05 -2.80 54.27
C THR A 1032 3.13 -2.03 53.34
N VAL A 1033 2.74 -0.82 53.75
CA VAL A 1033 1.94 0.11 52.93
C VAL A 1033 2.81 1.30 52.60
N SER A 1034 3.03 1.56 51.31
CA SER A 1034 3.80 2.70 50.82
C SER A 1034 2.85 3.87 50.50
N ARG A 1035 3.24 5.09 50.89
CA ARG A 1035 2.54 6.33 50.55
C ARG A 1035 3.42 7.17 49.62
N THR A 1036 2.83 7.72 48.57
CA THR A 1036 3.42 8.79 47.75
C THR A 1036 2.57 10.07 47.93
N GLY A 1037 3.19 11.18 48.38
CA GLY A 1037 2.51 12.47 48.65
C GLY A 1037 3.08 13.28 49.85
N VAL A 1038 2.64 14.54 50.03
CA VAL A 1038 3.20 15.54 50.98
C VAL A 1038 2.83 15.26 52.46
N ALA A 1039 3.74 15.52 53.40
CA ALA A 1039 3.77 14.97 54.77
C ALA A 1039 3.28 15.90 55.90
N SER A 1040 2.00 16.31 55.91
CA SER A 1040 1.52 17.27 56.93
C SER A 1040 0.30 16.89 57.79
N SER A 1041 -0.36 15.74 57.61
CA SER A 1041 -1.37 15.26 58.57
C SER A 1041 -1.25 13.75 58.82
N GLY A 1042 -1.51 13.33 60.07
CA GLY A 1042 -1.52 11.92 60.44
C GLY A 1042 -2.61 11.17 59.67
N PHE A 1043 -2.29 9.96 59.19
CA PHE A 1043 -3.24 9.07 58.55
C PHE A 1043 -3.52 7.89 59.45
N SER A 1044 -4.73 7.34 59.38
CA SER A 1044 -5.11 6.12 60.08
C SER A 1044 -5.52 5.03 59.10
N VAL A 1045 -5.05 3.81 59.31
CA VAL A 1045 -5.44 2.64 58.50
C VAL A 1045 -6.48 1.83 59.27
N ASP A 1046 -7.70 1.75 58.73
CA ASP A 1046 -8.69 0.79 59.20
C ASP A 1046 -8.52 -0.52 58.42
N TYR A 1047 -8.47 -1.64 59.11
CA TYR A 1047 -8.39 -2.97 58.49
C TYR A 1047 -9.50 -3.89 59.03
N ALA A 1048 -9.96 -4.82 58.19
CA ALA A 1048 -10.96 -5.83 58.54
C ALA A 1048 -10.66 -7.15 57.83
N THR A 1049 -11.01 -8.28 58.45
CA THR A 1049 -10.89 -9.61 57.82
C THR A 1049 -12.15 -9.96 57.01
N ALA A 1050 -11.97 -10.69 55.91
CA ALA A 1050 -12.97 -10.91 54.87
C ALA A 1050 -14.21 -11.73 55.27
N ASP A 1051 -14.30 -12.29 56.48
CA ASP A 1051 -15.40 -13.19 56.86
C ASP A 1051 -16.37 -12.65 57.92
N GLY A 1052 -16.13 -11.45 58.49
CA GLY A 1052 -17.09 -10.76 59.35
C GLY A 1052 -17.62 -11.54 60.56
N SER A 1053 -16.97 -12.63 60.98
CA SER A 1053 -17.50 -13.54 62.01
C SER A 1053 -16.73 -13.41 63.33
N ALA A 1054 -17.43 -12.99 64.39
CA ALA A 1054 -16.91 -13.05 65.74
C ALA A 1054 -16.98 -14.50 66.25
N ALA A 1055 -15.85 -15.19 66.31
CA ALA A 1055 -15.74 -16.46 67.03
C ALA A 1055 -14.52 -16.46 67.96
N ALA A 1056 -14.80 -16.69 69.24
CA ALA A 1056 -13.86 -16.64 70.34
C ALA A 1056 -12.77 -17.73 70.27
N GLY A 1057 -11.54 -17.34 70.59
CA GLY A 1057 -10.53 -18.25 71.14
C GLY A 1057 -9.33 -18.57 70.26
N VAL A 1058 -8.59 -17.56 69.77
CA VAL A 1058 -7.14 -17.64 69.49
C VAL A 1058 -6.55 -16.26 69.75
N ASP A 1059 -5.52 -16.18 70.61
CA ASP A 1059 -4.84 -14.93 70.97
C ASP A 1059 -4.04 -14.38 69.79
N TYR A 1060 -4.65 -13.48 69.01
CA TYR A 1060 -3.94 -12.41 68.33
C TYR A 1060 -4.49 -11.09 68.88
N ILE A 1061 -3.65 -10.35 69.60
CA ILE A 1061 -4.00 -9.00 70.03
C ILE A 1061 -3.89 -8.11 68.80
N ALA A 1062 -5.04 -7.87 68.17
CA ALA A 1062 -5.23 -6.75 67.26
C ALA A 1062 -6.65 -6.23 67.51
N THR A 1063 -6.79 -5.43 68.55
CA THR A 1063 -8.01 -4.64 68.79
C THR A 1063 -8.25 -3.74 67.58
N ASN A 1064 -9.46 -3.74 67.02
CA ASN A 1064 -9.91 -2.67 66.11
C ASN A 1064 -9.43 -1.33 66.66
N GLY A 1065 -8.58 -0.66 65.89
CA GLY A 1065 -7.84 0.49 66.36
C GLY A 1065 -7.28 1.26 65.18
N THR A 1066 -7.56 2.55 65.23
CA THR A 1066 -6.93 3.62 64.46
C THR A 1066 -5.45 3.69 64.88
N LEU A 1067 -4.51 3.44 63.98
CA LEU A 1067 -3.08 3.76 64.22
C LEU A 1067 -2.86 5.27 64.12
#